data_AF-A0A3M7MNV5-F1
#
_entry.id   AF-A0A3M7MNV5-F1
#
_cell.length_a   1.000
_cell.length_b   1.000
_cell.length_c   1.000
_cell.angle_alpha   90.00
_cell.angle_beta   90.00
_cell.angle_gamma   90.00
#
_symmetry.space_group_name_H-M   'P 1'
#
loop_
_entity.id
_entity.type
_entity.pdbx_description
1 polymer ?
#
loop_
_entity_poly.entity_id
_entity_poly.type
_entity_poly.pdbx_seq_one_letter_code
_entity_poly.pdbx_strand_id
1 'polypeptide(L)'
;MPSPENANPTTPLLDPTLEANLKSTLWYQIGQLVDDETVTLGINATPQYIGSLSELVWTQLRDIRLEKIPVPTTGAGKVKIAPKFCGICGSDLHEYLGGANLIPKPGSPHPITGESLPLTLGHEFSGIVEEVGLGVSNFKVGDRVCVQPIIYDGDCRSCKRGLVNCCDKNGFVGLSGWHGGLCDHMVVPESCVKKLPDNISLEVGALIEPLAVGWHAVKISPYKDGDSVLVLGSGPIGLAVIQALVSKGCKNIIVSEVSGKRREFAKQFGAHHLIDPTRSDVVEAVERLTGGAGADVAFDAAGVQPAVDTAFKALKARGTLMNIAVWHQRAQLQMNDIVFRERAYMGVATYSLGVFEDVIDDISNGRVKPEGMITKVITLDQVVDQGFDTLINDKESHVKILVDVAMGYGGLALRFSATGLRLIEFGAATIVLGIYSYYLAVLTQKKLQIPTWEKAVEGIGGAAVLYTIFGVLLTFFLGGVRVFGAIAILLDILFAGAFIVVAWYTRHGANSCQGVVNTPLGSAPSNSSAPGAGSYGFVCRLNTAVFAVSVLNIFLFIITALWQALLIHNHKKEKRYGPGPSNNYTSGSRPAFWRRKKDTTDTRDAELATAGAGARVSHETGTTLNGGTAHVTAGGKTEQGYATNY
;
A
#
# COMPACT_ATOMS: atom_id res chain seq x y z
N MET A 1 72.70 -6.26 -46.80
CA MET A 1 73.08 -7.68 -46.96
C MET A 1 73.95 -8.07 -45.78
N PRO A 2 73.81 -9.25 -45.16
CA PRO A 2 72.82 -10.32 -45.37
C PRO A 2 71.99 -10.69 -44.11
N SER A 3 70.97 -11.52 -44.36
CA SER A 3 70.03 -12.24 -43.48
C SER A 3 70.66 -13.56 -42.92
N PRO A 4 69.95 -14.62 -42.43
CA PRO A 4 68.53 -14.83 -42.06
C PRO A 4 68.26 -15.72 -40.79
N GLU A 5 66.96 -15.86 -40.44
CA GLU A 5 66.21 -17.06 -39.96
C GLU A 5 66.45 -17.71 -38.57
N ASN A 6 65.42 -17.71 -37.71
CA ASN A 6 64.42 -18.81 -37.70
C ASN A 6 63.21 -18.56 -36.76
N ALA A 7 62.07 -19.11 -37.17
CA ALA A 7 60.70 -18.84 -36.73
C ALA A 7 60.15 -19.83 -35.69
N ASN A 8 59.10 -19.40 -34.95
CA ASN A 8 57.94 -20.24 -34.63
C ASN A 8 56.69 -19.35 -34.37
N PRO A 9 55.47 -19.79 -34.72
CA PRO A 9 54.32 -18.89 -34.91
C PRO A 9 53.48 -18.74 -33.64
N THR A 10 53.23 -17.49 -33.23
CA THR A 10 52.15 -17.14 -32.30
C THR A 10 51.02 -16.46 -33.06
N THR A 11 49.84 -17.06 -32.95
CA THR A 11 48.51 -16.60 -33.36
C THR A 11 48.30 -15.10 -33.10
N PRO A 12 47.77 -14.30 -34.05
CA PRO A 12 47.35 -12.94 -33.76
C PRO A 12 46.03 -12.97 -32.97
N LEU A 13 46.05 -12.38 -31.77
CA LEU A 13 44.85 -12.02 -31.02
C LEU A 13 44.06 -10.99 -31.84
N LEU A 14 42.80 -11.31 -32.12
CA LEU A 14 41.85 -10.40 -32.77
C LEU A 14 41.61 -9.17 -31.91
N ASP A 15 41.58 -8.00 -32.58
CA ASP A 15 41.20 -6.71 -32.04
C ASP A 15 39.73 -6.74 -31.53
N PRO A 16 39.47 -6.49 -30.23
CA PRO A 16 38.12 -6.53 -29.67
C PRO A 16 37.17 -5.47 -30.24
N THR A 17 37.68 -4.45 -30.94
CA THR A 17 36.83 -3.47 -31.64
C THR A 17 36.33 -3.97 -32.99
N LEU A 18 37.03 -4.93 -33.62
CA LEU A 18 36.59 -5.53 -34.89
C LEU A 18 35.47 -6.55 -34.66
N GLU A 19 35.51 -7.30 -33.54
CA GLU A 19 34.47 -8.29 -33.20
C GLU A 19 33.13 -7.62 -32.80
N ALA A 20 33.19 -6.44 -32.16
CA ALA A 20 32.01 -5.64 -31.84
C ALA A 20 31.35 -5.04 -33.08
N ASN A 21 32.16 -4.58 -34.05
CA ASN A 21 31.67 -4.01 -35.31
C ASN A 21 31.18 -5.09 -36.29
N LEU A 22 31.76 -6.29 -36.29
CA LEU A 22 31.25 -7.41 -37.08
C LEU A 22 29.91 -7.93 -36.53
N LYS A 23 29.73 -7.97 -35.20
CA LYS A 23 28.44 -8.35 -34.59
C LYS A 23 27.34 -7.32 -34.89
N SER A 24 27.62 -6.01 -34.82
CA SER A 24 26.61 -4.99 -35.13
C SER A 24 26.21 -4.98 -36.61
N THR A 25 27.15 -5.23 -37.52
CA THR A 25 26.88 -5.22 -38.96
C THR A 25 26.15 -6.49 -39.41
N LEU A 26 26.44 -7.66 -38.81
CA LEU A 26 25.72 -8.90 -39.11
C LEU A 26 24.27 -8.86 -38.58
N TRP A 27 24.03 -8.29 -37.39
CA TRP A 27 22.67 -8.08 -36.86
C TRP A 27 21.88 -7.05 -37.67
N TYR A 28 22.54 -6.01 -38.19
CA TYR A 28 21.89 -5.02 -39.06
C TYR A 28 21.52 -5.62 -40.44
N GLN A 29 22.39 -6.44 -41.03
CA GLN A 29 22.10 -7.13 -42.31
C GLN A 29 21.07 -8.25 -42.17
N ILE A 30 21.05 -8.97 -41.04
CA ILE A 30 19.99 -9.95 -40.74
C ILE A 30 18.66 -9.23 -40.47
N GLY A 31 18.68 -8.05 -39.82
CA GLY A 31 17.49 -7.21 -39.64
C GLY A 31 16.88 -6.75 -40.96
N GLN A 32 17.71 -6.30 -41.92
CA GLN A 32 17.20 -5.89 -43.24
C GLN A 32 16.70 -7.04 -44.11
N LEU A 33 17.28 -8.25 -44.00
CA LEU A 33 16.79 -9.43 -44.71
C LEU A 33 15.43 -9.94 -44.17
N VAL A 34 15.10 -9.66 -42.90
CA VAL A 34 13.81 -10.01 -42.30
C VAL A 34 12.72 -8.96 -42.61
N ASP A 35 13.11 -7.70 -42.82
CA ASP A 35 12.18 -6.62 -43.20
C ASP A 35 11.76 -6.68 -44.68
N ASP A 36 12.63 -7.12 -45.61
CA ASP A 36 12.29 -7.14 -47.05
C ASP A 36 11.41 -8.34 -47.47
N GLU A 37 11.42 -9.48 -46.76
CA GLU A 37 10.51 -10.61 -47.05
C GLU A 37 9.13 -10.47 -46.39
N THR A 38 8.99 -9.66 -45.33
CA THR A 38 7.71 -9.46 -44.62
C THR A 38 6.77 -8.46 -45.30
N VAL A 39 7.26 -7.70 -46.29
CA VAL A 39 6.45 -6.73 -47.06
C VAL A 39 5.61 -7.37 -48.17
N THR A 40 5.79 -8.66 -48.47
CA THR A 40 5.08 -9.33 -49.59
C THR A 40 4.01 -10.35 -49.19
N LEU A 41 3.80 -10.60 -47.88
CA LEU A 41 2.74 -11.49 -47.39
C LEU A 41 2.00 -10.82 -46.24
N GLY A 42 0.80 -10.30 -46.54
CA GLY A 42 -0.10 -9.63 -45.59
C GLY A 42 -0.62 -10.56 -44.49
N ILE A 43 0.22 -10.89 -43.52
CA ILE A 43 -0.13 -11.57 -42.28
C ILE A 43 0.42 -10.75 -41.12
N ASN A 44 -0.49 -10.07 -40.41
CA ASN A 44 -0.23 -9.29 -39.21
C ASN A 44 0.49 -10.13 -38.13
N ALA A 45 1.78 -9.87 -37.89
CA ALA A 45 2.48 -10.33 -36.71
C ALA A 45 2.43 -9.24 -35.63
N THR A 46 1.55 -9.40 -34.66
CA THR A 46 1.57 -8.64 -33.40
C THR A 46 2.85 -9.01 -32.61
N PRO A 47 3.56 -8.05 -31.98
CA PRO A 47 4.67 -8.37 -31.11
C PRO A 47 4.17 -9.21 -29.92
N GLN A 48 4.77 -10.38 -29.73
CA GLN A 48 4.43 -11.29 -28.63
C GLN A 48 4.86 -10.66 -27.28
N TYR A 49 3.85 -10.39 -26.46
CA TYR A 49 3.89 -9.76 -25.14
C TYR A 49 4.58 -10.64 -24.08
N ILE A 50 5.46 -10.04 -23.26
CA ILE A 50 5.99 -10.65 -22.04
C ILE A 50 5.24 -10.05 -20.83
N GLY A 51 4.05 -10.61 -20.50
CA GLY A 51 3.33 -10.36 -19.24
C GLY A 51 2.09 -9.46 -19.30
N SER A 52 1.23 -9.58 -18.26
CA SER A 52 0.02 -8.77 -18.00
C SER A 52 0.05 -8.24 -16.57
N LEU A 53 -0.31 -6.98 -16.33
CA LEU A 53 -0.24 -6.30 -15.02
C LEU A 53 -1.60 -5.91 -14.48
N SER A 54 -1.75 -5.85 -13.16
CA SER A 54 -2.97 -5.38 -12.52
C SER A 54 -2.94 -3.87 -12.29
N GLU A 55 -3.96 -3.16 -12.78
CA GLU A 55 -4.15 -1.72 -12.57
C GLU A 55 -5.58 -1.40 -12.16
N LEU A 56 -5.74 -0.38 -11.32
CA LEU A 56 -7.05 0.12 -10.94
C LEU A 56 -7.52 1.18 -11.95
N VAL A 57 -8.32 0.74 -12.92
CA VAL A 57 -8.79 1.54 -14.04
C VAL A 57 -10.15 2.13 -13.69
N TRP A 58 -10.25 3.45 -13.79
CA TRP A 58 -11.54 4.13 -13.73
C TRP A 58 -12.13 4.20 -15.13
N THR A 59 -13.32 3.61 -15.29
CA THR A 59 -14.00 3.51 -16.58
C THR A 59 -15.16 4.49 -16.70
N GLN A 60 -15.94 4.64 -15.62
CA GLN A 60 -17.11 5.52 -15.54
C GLN A 60 -17.50 5.80 -14.08
N LEU A 61 -18.46 6.70 -13.87
CA LEU A 61 -18.96 7.08 -12.54
C LEU A 61 -19.20 5.87 -11.63
N ARG A 62 -18.60 5.87 -10.43
CA ARG A 62 -18.65 4.77 -9.45
C ARG A 62 -18.16 3.39 -9.94
N ASP A 63 -17.39 3.34 -11.03
CA ASP A 63 -16.93 2.09 -11.62
C ASP A 63 -15.40 2.11 -11.78
N ILE A 64 -14.74 1.66 -10.71
CA ILE A 64 -13.30 1.42 -10.68
C ILE A 64 -13.08 -0.09 -10.69
N ARG A 65 -12.30 -0.59 -11.65
CA ARG A 65 -12.05 -2.01 -11.85
C ARG A 65 -10.58 -2.31 -11.79
N LEU A 66 -10.26 -3.47 -11.22
CA LEU A 66 -8.94 -4.02 -11.39
C LEU A 66 -8.86 -4.73 -12.74
N GLU A 67 -8.09 -4.16 -13.66
CA GLU A 67 -7.93 -4.69 -15.01
C GLU A 67 -6.52 -5.21 -15.23
N LYS A 68 -6.37 -6.09 -16.23
CA LYS A 68 -5.07 -6.58 -16.67
C LYS A 68 -4.63 -5.86 -17.94
N ILE A 69 -3.58 -5.04 -17.87
CA ILE A 69 -3.07 -4.30 -19.02
C ILE A 69 -1.62 -4.67 -19.38
N PRO A 70 -1.16 -4.38 -20.61
CA PRO A 70 0.23 -4.58 -21.00
C PRO A 70 1.19 -3.76 -20.15
N VAL A 71 2.35 -4.34 -19.84
CA VAL A 71 3.44 -3.63 -19.15
C VAL A 71 3.93 -2.47 -20.03
N PRO A 72 3.98 -1.22 -19.52
CA PRO A 72 4.50 -0.10 -20.28
C PRO A 72 6.01 -0.24 -20.55
N THR A 73 6.42 0.07 -21.78
CA THR A 73 7.82 0.06 -22.22
C THR A 73 8.54 1.34 -21.78
N THR A 74 9.76 1.19 -21.26
CA THR A 74 10.59 2.33 -20.83
C THR A 74 11.23 3.01 -22.05
N GLY A 75 10.60 4.10 -22.52
CA GLY A 75 11.15 4.92 -23.60
C GLY A 75 12.32 5.82 -23.17
N ALA A 76 13.02 6.42 -24.14
CA ALA A 76 14.09 7.39 -23.88
C ALA A 76 13.61 8.58 -23.01
N GLY A 77 14.45 9.04 -22.08
CA GLY A 77 14.14 10.13 -21.15
C GLY A 77 13.07 9.80 -20.10
N LYS A 78 12.62 8.55 -20.01
CA LYS A 78 11.60 8.09 -19.07
C LYS A 78 12.17 7.11 -18.05
N VAL A 79 11.49 7.03 -16.91
CA VAL A 79 11.82 6.14 -15.80
C VAL A 79 10.65 5.22 -15.56
N LYS A 80 10.92 3.93 -15.48
CA LYS A 80 9.94 2.93 -15.04
C LYS A 80 10.03 2.73 -13.55
N ILE A 81 8.90 2.85 -12.90
CA ILE A 81 8.75 2.76 -11.46
C ILE A 81 7.79 1.61 -11.18
N ALA A 82 8.11 0.80 -10.17
CA ALA A 82 7.14 -0.06 -9.51
C ALA A 82 6.62 0.64 -8.26
N PRO A 83 5.40 1.21 -8.30
CA PRO A 83 4.76 1.76 -7.11
C PRO A 83 4.75 0.74 -5.96
N LYS A 84 4.82 1.27 -4.74
CA LYS A 84 4.73 0.48 -3.50
C LYS A 84 3.59 0.99 -2.64
N PHE A 85 3.48 2.30 -2.48
CA PHE A 85 2.40 2.92 -1.76
C PHE A 85 1.79 4.05 -2.58
N CYS A 86 0.46 4.07 -2.64
CA CYS A 86 -0.31 5.17 -3.21
C CYS A 86 -1.33 5.66 -2.19
N GLY A 87 -1.35 6.96 -1.89
CA GLY A 87 -2.39 7.60 -1.11
C GLY A 87 -3.69 7.72 -1.90
N ILE A 88 -4.81 7.64 -1.19
CA ILE A 88 -6.12 8.04 -1.70
C ILE A 88 -6.36 9.51 -1.33
N CYS A 89 -6.67 10.34 -2.31
CA CYS A 89 -6.95 11.76 -2.16
C CYS A 89 -8.45 12.06 -2.24
N GLY A 90 -8.85 13.24 -1.74
CA GLY A 90 -10.21 13.73 -1.89
C GLY A 90 -10.59 13.95 -3.36
N SER A 91 -9.63 14.32 -4.21
CA SER A 91 -9.82 14.42 -5.67
C SER A 91 -10.23 13.07 -6.26
N ASP A 92 -9.58 11.96 -5.89
CA ASP A 92 -9.97 10.62 -6.39
C ASP A 92 -11.42 10.29 -6.04
N LEU A 93 -11.87 10.66 -4.83
CA LEU A 93 -13.27 10.50 -4.40
C LEU A 93 -14.21 11.41 -5.18
N HIS A 94 -13.81 12.64 -5.48
CA HIS A 94 -14.61 13.59 -6.24
C HIS A 94 -14.80 13.14 -7.69
N GLU A 95 -13.78 12.59 -8.32
CA GLU A 95 -13.90 11.97 -9.65
C GLU A 95 -14.82 10.75 -9.59
N TYR A 96 -14.64 9.87 -8.59
CA TYR A 96 -15.46 8.67 -8.42
C TYR A 96 -16.94 8.95 -8.17
N LEU A 97 -17.26 9.95 -7.35
CA LEU A 97 -18.63 10.29 -6.96
C LEU A 97 -19.31 11.31 -7.88
N GLY A 98 -18.57 12.29 -8.35
CA GLY A 98 -19.07 13.47 -9.08
C GLY A 98 -18.83 13.41 -10.58
N GLY A 99 -18.04 12.45 -11.05
CA GLY A 99 -17.68 12.29 -12.46
C GLY A 99 -16.45 13.13 -12.86
N ALA A 100 -16.11 13.03 -14.14
CA ALA A 100 -14.83 13.46 -14.69
C ALA A 100 -14.69 15.00 -14.69
N ASN A 101 -14.15 15.57 -13.61
CA ASN A 101 -13.96 17.00 -13.41
C ASN A 101 -12.53 17.42 -13.78
N LEU A 102 -11.53 16.73 -13.22
CA LEU A 102 -10.11 16.88 -13.56
C LEU A 102 -9.66 15.86 -14.60
N ILE A 103 -10.38 14.74 -14.69
CA ILE A 103 -10.04 13.66 -15.61
C ILE A 103 -10.59 13.97 -17.01
N PRO A 104 -9.78 13.83 -18.08
CA PRO A 104 -10.23 14.11 -19.45
C PRO A 104 -11.33 13.14 -19.89
N LYS A 105 -12.43 13.72 -20.40
CA LYS A 105 -13.61 12.96 -20.83
C LYS A 105 -13.35 12.24 -22.15
N PRO A 106 -14.06 11.12 -22.43
CA PRO A 106 -13.99 10.46 -23.73
C PRO A 106 -14.25 11.45 -24.88
N GLY A 107 -13.37 11.43 -25.89
CA GLY A 107 -13.44 12.35 -27.04
C GLY A 107 -12.79 13.72 -26.82
N SER A 108 -12.32 14.02 -25.61
CA SER A 108 -11.62 15.27 -25.26
C SER A 108 -10.32 14.94 -24.51
N PRO A 109 -9.30 14.40 -25.19
CA PRO A 109 -8.05 13.99 -24.55
C PRO A 109 -7.28 15.17 -23.97
N HIS A 110 -6.48 14.91 -22.94
CA HIS A 110 -5.60 15.91 -22.37
C HIS A 110 -4.56 16.34 -23.43
N PRO A 111 -4.32 17.65 -23.60
CA PRO A 111 -3.51 18.17 -24.70
C PRO A 111 -2.04 17.76 -24.68
N ILE A 112 -1.49 17.33 -23.54
CA ILE A 112 -0.09 16.91 -23.42
C ILE A 112 0.06 15.38 -23.51
N THR A 113 -0.83 14.63 -22.86
CA THR A 113 -0.71 13.17 -22.78
C THR A 113 -1.38 12.50 -23.98
N GLY A 114 -2.36 13.16 -24.59
CA GLY A 114 -3.21 12.56 -25.64
C GLY A 114 -4.21 11.54 -25.10
N GLU A 115 -4.35 11.43 -23.78
CA GLU A 115 -5.15 10.40 -23.13
C GLU A 115 -6.48 10.96 -22.60
N SER A 116 -7.49 10.10 -22.56
CA SER A 116 -8.78 10.32 -21.90
C SER A 116 -9.22 9.02 -21.25
N LEU A 117 -10.33 9.04 -20.50
CA LEU A 117 -10.93 7.83 -19.96
C LEU A 117 -11.04 6.69 -20.99
N PRO A 118 -10.79 5.42 -20.58
CA PRO A 118 -10.44 4.97 -19.21
C PRO A 118 -8.98 5.28 -18.81
N LEU A 119 -8.75 5.55 -17.51
CA LEU A 119 -7.44 5.93 -16.96
C LEU A 119 -7.15 5.24 -15.62
N THR A 120 -5.87 4.93 -15.38
CA THR A 120 -5.38 4.40 -14.11
C THR A 120 -5.21 5.51 -13.09
N LEU A 121 -5.81 5.34 -11.91
CA LEU A 121 -5.84 6.35 -10.85
C LEU A 121 -4.59 6.33 -9.97
N GLY A 122 -4.45 7.38 -9.15
CA GLY A 122 -3.44 7.51 -8.11
C GLY A 122 -2.35 8.51 -8.47
N HIS A 123 -2.33 9.65 -7.76
CA HIS A 123 -1.37 10.74 -8.01
C HIS A 123 -0.47 11.02 -6.80
N GLU A 124 -0.67 10.31 -5.68
CA GLU A 124 0.10 10.48 -4.44
C GLU A 124 0.91 9.20 -4.14
N PHE A 125 2.05 8.95 -4.79
CA PHE A 125 2.71 7.66 -4.64
C PHE A 125 4.24 7.69 -4.60
N SER A 126 4.78 6.59 -4.08
CA SER A 126 6.19 6.29 -4.05
C SER A 126 6.46 4.86 -4.53
N GLY A 127 7.69 4.61 -4.97
CA GLY A 127 8.06 3.33 -5.52
C GLY A 127 9.56 3.14 -5.66
N ILE A 128 9.92 2.10 -6.40
CA ILE A 128 11.30 1.74 -6.73
C ILE A 128 11.49 1.87 -8.23
N VAL A 129 12.59 2.49 -8.65
CA VAL A 129 13.01 2.51 -10.06
C VAL A 129 13.37 1.10 -10.50
N GLU A 130 12.75 0.61 -11.56
CA GLU A 130 13.03 -0.72 -12.13
C GLU A 130 13.83 -0.67 -13.43
N GLU A 131 13.62 0.39 -14.22
CA GLU A 131 14.29 0.59 -15.49
C GLU A 131 14.45 2.09 -15.75
N VAL A 132 15.53 2.45 -16.43
CA VAL A 132 15.80 3.82 -16.87
C VAL A 132 16.00 3.83 -18.38
N GLY A 133 15.30 4.72 -19.07
CA GLY A 133 15.40 4.88 -20.50
C GLY A 133 16.70 5.55 -20.94
N LEU A 134 17.03 5.43 -22.22
CA LEU A 134 18.19 6.11 -22.81
C LEU A 134 18.15 7.62 -22.51
N GLY A 135 19.28 8.18 -22.07
CA GLY A 135 19.43 9.61 -21.75
C GLY A 135 19.07 9.99 -20.31
N VAL A 136 18.47 9.08 -19.53
CA VAL A 136 18.27 9.28 -18.08
C VAL A 136 19.60 9.08 -17.36
N SER A 137 19.96 10.04 -16.51
CA SER A 137 21.25 10.02 -15.80
C SER A 137 21.13 10.27 -14.30
N ASN A 138 20.03 10.86 -13.82
CA ASN A 138 19.87 11.19 -12.41
C ASN A 138 19.35 10.02 -11.55
N PHE A 139 18.91 8.93 -12.19
CA PHE A 139 18.32 7.78 -11.53
C PHE A 139 18.96 6.47 -11.97
N LYS A 140 18.90 5.47 -11.09
CA LYS A 140 19.29 4.09 -11.39
C LYS A 140 18.29 3.11 -10.81
N VAL A 141 18.29 1.90 -11.37
CA VAL A 141 17.51 0.77 -10.84
C VAL A 141 17.78 0.57 -9.35
N GLY A 142 16.70 0.39 -8.58
CA GLY A 142 16.73 0.23 -7.13
C GLY A 142 16.62 1.54 -6.34
N ASP A 143 16.72 2.71 -6.98
CA ASP A 143 16.49 3.98 -6.29
C ASP A 143 15.04 4.06 -5.76
N ARG A 144 14.89 4.57 -4.53
CA ARG A 144 13.58 4.93 -3.95
C ARG A 144 13.18 6.29 -4.44
N VAL A 145 11.94 6.42 -4.89
CA VAL A 145 11.44 7.65 -5.51
C VAL A 145 10.00 7.93 -5.10
N CYS A 146 9.61 9.19 -5.13
CA CYS A 146 8.22 9.63 -5.26
C CYS A 146 8.04 10.36 -6.59
N VAL A 147 6.79 10.55 -6.99
CA VAL A 147 6.46 11.25 -8.23
C VAL A 147 5.81 12.59 -7.90
N GLN A 148 6.32 13.66 -8.52
CA GLN A 148 5.67 14.96 -8.61
C GLN A 148 4.73 14.93 -9.82
N PRO A 149 3.40 14.77 -9.61
CA PRO A 149 2.47 14.40 -10.67
C PRO A 149 2.14 15.53 -11.65
N ILE A 150 2.56 16.78 -11.44
CA ILE A 150 2.19 17.90 -12.33
C ILE A 150 2.70 17.68 -13.75
N ILE A 151 1.79 17.78 -14.72
CA ILE A 151 2.03 17.74 -16.17
C ILE A 151 1.88 19.16 -16.72
N TYR A 152 2.90 19.65 -17.42
CA TYR A 152 2.93 21.01 -17.96
C TYR A 152 3.69 21.09 -19.29
N ASP A 153 3.40 22.12 -20.10
CA ASP A 153 3.94 22.27 -21.46
C ASP A 153 5.31 22.97 -21.54
N GLY A 154 5.65 23.76 -20.51
CA GLY A 154 6.91 24.50 -20.43
C GLY A 154 6.95 25.81 -21.24
N ASP A 155 5.97 26.09 -22.10
CA ASP A 155 6.03 27.19 -23.07
C ASP A 155 4.84 28.17 -23.02
N CYS A 156 3.76 27.86 -22.29
CA CYS A 156 2.63 28.77 -22.12
C CYS A 156 2.98 30.00 -21.25
N ARG A 157 2.03 30.94 -21.15
CA ARG A 157 2.19 32.20 -20.41
C ARG A 157 2.55 32.00 -18.94
N SER A 158 2.04 30.94 -18.31
CA SER A 158 2.32 30.60 -16.92
C SER A 158 3.66 29.91 -16.78
N CYS A 159 3.94 28.90 -17.63
CA CYS A 159 5.19 28.16 -17.61
C CYS A 159 6.42 29.05 -17.86
N LYS A 160 6.34 30.01 -18.79
CA LYS A 160 7.41 30.99 -19.04
C LYS A 160 7.73 31.88 -17.83
N ARG A 161 6.82 31.96 -16.86
CA ARG A 161 7.01 32.68 -15.59
C ARG A 161 7.43 31.77 -14.43
N GLY A 162 7.69 30.49 -14.70
CA GLY A 162 7.97 29.46 -13.69
C GLY A 162 6.73 28.98 -12.92
N LEU A 163 5.52 29.38 -13.33
CA LEU A 163 4.25 29.03 -12.68
C LEU A 163 3.64 27.78 -13.31
N VAL A 164 4.39 26.68 -13.30
CA VAL A 164 4.00 25.43 -14.01
C VAL A 164 2.74 24.79 -13.41
N ASN A 165 2.47 25.00 -12.13
CA ASN A 165 1.24 24.59 -11.44
C ASN A 165 -0.02 25.29 -11.96
N CYS A 166 0.15 26.39 -12.70
CA CYS A 166 -0.91 27.15 -13.34
C CYS A 166 -0.80 27.08 -14.88
N CYS A 167 -0.19 26.02 -15.41
CA CYS A 167 -0.07 25.77 -16.86
C CYS A 167 -1.45 25.86 -17.54
N ASP A 168 -1.51 26.46 -18.73
CA ASP A 168 -2.76 26.53 -19.52
C ASP A 168 -3.22 25.14 -19.99
N LYS A 169 -2.29 24.19 -20.04
CA LYS A 169 -2.48 22.76 -20.37
C LYS A 169 -2.18 21.87 -19.16
N ASN A 170 -2.45 22.37 -17.95
CA ASN A 170 -2.13 21.64 -16.72
C ASN A 170 -2.85 20.28 -16.66
N GLY A 171 -2.14 19.28 -16.13
CA GLY A 171 -2.68 17.97 -15.84
C GLY A 171 -1.92 17.29 -14.71
N PHE A 172 -2.33 16.07 -14.37
CA PHE A 172 -1.70 15.27 -13.32
C PHE A 172 -1.48 13.83 -13.77
N VAL A 173 -0.30 13.27 -13.49
CA VAL A 173 -0.06 11.83 -13.56
C VAL A 173 -1.09 11.12 -12.67
N GLY A 174 -1.78 10.11 -13.19
CA GLY A 174 -2.83 9.39 -12.48
C GLY A 174 -4.20 10.06 -12.47
N LEU A 175 -4.38 11.20 -13.15
CA LEU A 175 -5.70 11.82 -13.41
C LEU A 175 -5.86 12.28 -14.88
N SER A 176 -4.78 12.70 -15.53
CA SER A 176 -4.78 13.25 -16.89
C SER A 176 -4.01 12.41 -17.91
N GLY A 177 -3.46 11.26 -17.50
CA GLY A 177 -2.74 10.32 -18.36
C GLY A 177 -1.44 9.81 -17.73
N TRP A 178 -0.66 9.04 -18.50
CA TRP A 178 0.60 8.40 -18.12
C TRP A 178 0.51 7.37 -16.99
N HIS A 179 -0.68 6.79 -16.80
CA HIS A 179 -1.03 5.91 -15.67
C HIS A 179 -0.88 6.59 -14.30
N GLY A 180 -1.38 5.94 -13.25
CA GLY A 180 -1.30 6.43 -11.88
C GLY A 180 -0.66 5.39 -10.95
N GLY A 181 -0.41 5.76 -9.69
CA GLY A 181 0.26 4.93 -8.69
C GLY A 181 -0.49 3.68 -8.25
N LEU A 182 -1.76 3.50 -8.64
CA LEU A 182 -2.55 2.28 -8.37
C LEU A 182 -2.34 1.20 -9.45
N CYS A 183 -1.07 0.94 -9.76
CA CYS A 183 -0.62 -0.06 -10.73
C CYS A 183 0.64 -0.79 -10.26
N ASP A 184 0.87 -1.99 -10.80
CA ASP A 184 2.11 -2.72 -10.55
C ASP A 184 3.35 -1.98 -11.10
N HIS A 185 3.22 -1.32 -12.26
CA HIS A 185 4.30 -0.61 -12.95
C HIS A 185 3.80 0.58 -13.75
N MET A 186 4.58 1.66 -13.77
CA MET A 186 4.29 2.82 -14.60
C MET A 186 5.56 3.45 -15.16
N VAL A 187 5.40 4.27 -16.20
CA VAL A 187 6.50 4.95 -16.88
C VAL A 187 6.20 6.43 -16.99
N VAL A 188 7.06 7.27 -16.40
CA VAL A 188 6.94 8.74 -16.44
C VAL A 188 8.22 9.39 -16.93
N PRO A 189 8.16 10.63 -17.46
CA PRO A 189 9.35 11.43 -17.74
C PRO A 189 10.24 11.58 -16.50
N GLU A 190 11.56 11.60 -16.70
CA GLU A 190 12.54 11.80 -15.62
C GLU A 190 12.23 13.04 -14.76
N SER A 191 11.70 14.10 -15.37
CA SER A 191 11.34 15.35 -14.70
C SER A 191 10.26 15.22 -13.62
N CYS A 192 9.42 14.18 -13.68
CA CYS A 192 8.37 13.90 -12.70
C CYS A 192 8.92 13.18 -11.46
N VAL A 193 10.13 12.62 -11.51
CA VAL A 193 10.64 11.72 -10.48
C VAL A 193 11.48 12.49 -9.47
N LYS A 194 11.28 12.22 -8.18
CA LYS A 194 12.07 12.78 -7.08
C LYS A 194 12.67 11.67 -6.25
N LYS A 195 13.96 11.76 -5.97
CA LYS A 195 14.68 10.74 -5.21
C LYS A 195 14.40 10.88 -3.72
N LEU A 196 14.15 9.76 -3.07
CA LEU A 196 13.97 9.69 -1.62
C LEU A 196 15.30 9.33 -0.93
N PRO A 197 15.72 10.11 0.07
CA PRO A 197 16.82 9.74 0.96
C PRO A 197 16.56 8.44 1.70
N ASP A 198 17.63 7.79 2.16
CA ASP A 198 17.52 6.44 2.69
C ASP A 198 16.72 6.32 3.99
N ASN A 199 16.64 7.43 4.75
CA ASN A 199 15.92 7.56 6.00
C ASN A 199 14.43 7.89 5.82
N ILE A 200 13.94 8.10 4.59
CA ILE A 200 12.51 8.26 4.30
C ILE A 200 11.95 6.92 3.82
N SER A 201 10.91 6.44 4.49
CA SER A 201 10.20 5.22 4.09
C SER A 201 9.34 5.49 2.86
N LEU A 202 8.95 4.44 2.13
CA LEU A 202 8.11 4.62 0.94
C LEU A 202 6.69 5.06 1.32
N GLU A 203 6.17 4.59 2.45
CA GLU A 203 4.90 5.03 3.03
C GLU A 203 4.89 6.56 3.21
N VAL A 204 5.93 7.11 3.83
CA VAL A 204 6.11 8.56 3.97
C VAL A 204 6.35 9.22 2.62
N GLY A 205 7.06 8.55 1.71
CA GLY A 205 7.26 9.02 0.34
C GLY A 205 5.96 9.31 -0.40
N ALA A 206 4.90 8.52 -0.17
CA ALA A 206 3.58 8.74 -0.76
C ALA A 206 2.86 9.96 -0.16
N LEU A 207 3.26 10.43 1.03
CA LEU A 207 2.72 11.64 1.65
C LEU A 207 3.36 12.93 1.14
N ILE A 208 4.45 12.87 0.37
CA ILE A 208 5.17 14.08 -0.07
C ILE A 208 4.27 14.96 -0.94
N GLU A 209 3.46 14.38 -1.81
CA GLU A 209 2.51 15.12 -2.67
C GLU A 209 1.53 15.96 -1.83
N PRO A 210 0.73 15.39 -0.91
CA PRO A 210 -0.21 16.19 -0.14
C PRO A 210 0.49 17.15 0.83
N LEU A 211 1.68 16.80 1.33
CA LEU A 211 2.49 17.71 2.14
C LEU A 211 2.98 18.90 1.33
N ALA A 212 3.38 18.71 0.07
CA ALA A 212 3.82 19.77 -0.83
C ALA A 212 2.72 20.80 -1.08
N VAL A 213 1.44 20.39 -1.11
CA VAL A 213 0.31 21.32 -1.23
C VAL A 213 0.26 22.28 -0.03
N GLY A 214 0.28 21.75 1.19
CA GLY A 214 0.30 22.57 2.40
C GLY A 214 1.57 23.42 2.52
N TRP A 215 2.70 22.86 2.10
CA TRP A 215 4.00 23.54 2.07
C TRP A 215 4.00 24.75 1.15
N HIS A 216 3.48 24.57 -0.08
CA HIS A 216 3.39 25.63 -1.05
C HIS A 216 2.46 26.74 -0.57
N ALA A 217 1.31 26.38 0.03
CA ALA A 217 0.38 27.35 0.60
C ALA A 217 1.07 28.26 1.62
N VAL A 218 1.84 27.69 2.55
CA VAL A 218 2.61 28.48 3.53
C VAL A 218 3.72 29.29 2.83
N LYS A 219 4.46 28.68 1.89
CA LYS A 219 5.58 29.30 1.18
C LYS A 219 5.19 30.55 0.39
N ILE A 220 4.01 30.55 -0.25
CA ILE A 220 3.54 31.71 -1.03
C ILE A 220 2.64 32.67 -0.25
N SER A 221 2.27 32.30 0.98
CA SER A 221 1.55 33.20 1.88
C SER A 221 2.44 34.34 2.35
N PRO A 222 1.88 35.46 2.84
CA PRO A 222 2.67 36.54 3.41
C PRO A 222 3.13 36.26 4.85
N TYR A 223 3.05 34.99 5.32
CA TYR A 223 3.47 34.57 6.65
C TYR A 223 4.92 34.97 6.95
N LYS A 224 5.13 35.49 8.16
CA LYS A 224 6.43 35.87 8.71
C LYS A 224 6.63 35.27 10.09
N ASP A 225 7.88 35.18 10.51
CA ASP A 225 8.22 34.75 11.87
C ASP A 225 7.55 35.66 12.90
N GLY A 226 6.81 35.06 13.83
CA GLY A 226 6.05 35.76 14.87
C GLY A 226 4.57 35.96 14.54
N ASP A 227 4.14 35.71 13.29
CA ASP A 227 2.73 35.77 12.91
C ASP A 227 1.90 34.70 13.64
N SER A 228 0.64 35.04 13.90
CA SER A 228 -0.41 34.13 14.37
C SER A 228 -1.24 33.62 13.21
N VAL A 229 -1.39 32.31 13.14
CA VAL A 229 -2.03 31.64 12.00
C VAL A 229 -3.31 30.93 12.41
N LEU A 230 -4.37 31.13 11.62
CA LEU A 230 -5.63 30.39 11.75
C LEU A 230 -5.75 29.34 10.63
N VAL A 231 -5.86 28.06 10.97
CA VAL A 231 -6.13 26.98 10.02
C VAL A 231 -7.59 26.53 10.18
N LEU A 232 -8.36 26.63 9.11
CA LEU A 232 -9.77 26.24 9.07
C LEU A 232 -9.87 24.87 8.43
N GLY A 233 -10.25 23.88 9.23
CA GLY A 233 -10.24 22.47 8.86
C GLY A 233 -8.87 21.81 9.08
N SER A 234 -8.89 20.65 9.70
CA SER A 234 -7.71 19.81 9.99
C SER A 234 -7.87 18.40 9.38
N GLY A 235 -8.44 18.36 8.17
CA GLY A 235 -8.26 17.23 7.26
C GLY A 235 -6.81 17.15 6.75
N PRO A 236 -6.50 16.24 5.82
CA PRO A 236 -5.13 15.99 5.37
C PRO A 236 -4.36 17.24 4.93
N ILE A 237 -5.00 18.13 4.18
CA ILE A 237 -4.39 19.39 3.72
C ILE A 237 -4.19 20.38 4.87
N GLY A 238 -5.16 20.50 5.79
CA GLY A 238 -5.00 21.33 6.98
C GLY A 238 -3.84 20.84 7.86
N LEU A 239 -3.69 19.54 8.02
CA LEU A 239 -2.54 18.93 8.71
C LEU A 239 -1.22 19.18 7.97
N ALA A 240 -1.20 19.15 6.64
CA ALA A 240 -0.03 19.51 5.84
C ALA A 240 0.39 20.97 6.05
N VAL A 241 -0.57 21.90 6.12
CA VAL A 241 -0.30 23.31 6.47
C VAL A 241 0.29 23.42 7.88
N ILE A 242 -0.28 22.72 8.86
CA ILE A 242 0.25 22.71 10.23
C ILE A 242 1.69 22.19 10.26
N GLN A 243 2.01 21.11 9.54
CA GLN A 243 3.37 20.57 9.46
C GLN A 243 4.35 21.58 8.84
N ALA A 244 3.95 22.29 7.78
CA ALA A 244 4.77 23.34 7.18
C ALA A 244 5.01 24.51 8.16
N LEU A 245 3.98 24.95 8.88
CA LEU A 245 4.09 26.00 9.91
C LEU A 245 4.99 25.59 11.09
N VAL A 246 4.87 24.33 11.54
CA VAL A 246 5.73 23.77 12.59
C VAL A 246 7.18 23.75 12.13
N SER A 247 7.46 23.35 10.88
CA SER A 247 8.81 23.38 10.33
C SER A 247 9.39 24.79 10.27
N LYS A 248 8.56 25.79 9.97
CA LYS A 248 8.91 27.22 10.02
C LYS A 248 9.01 27.78 11.44
N GLY A 249 8.75 26.99 12.48
CA GLY A 249 8.84 27.42 13.87
C GLY A 249 7.73 28.38 14.33
N CYS A 250 6.59 28.40 13.62
CA CYS A 250 5.42 29.21 13.97
C CYS A 250 4.99 28.94 15.42
N LYS A 251 4.81 30.00 16.21
CA LYS A 251 4.55 29.90 17.66
C LYS A 251 3.07 29.97 18.05
N ASN A 252 2.21 30.39 17.14
CA ASN A 252 0.78 30.50 17.39
C ASN A 252 0.00 29.93 16.21
N ILE A 253 -0.32 28.64 16.29
CA ILE A 253 -1.11 27.91 15.29
C ILE A 253 -2.46 27.60 15.93
N ILE A 254 -3.49 28.29 15.46
CA ILE A 254 -4.87 28.17 15.92
C ILE A 254 -5.63 27.35 14.88
N VAL A 255 -6.34 26.30 15.30
CA VAL A 255 -7.09 25.42 14.40
C VAL A 255 -8.56 25.48 14.78
N SER A 256 -9.42 25.73 13.79
CA SER A 256 -10.87 25.61 13.91
C SER A 256 -11.34 24.41 13.12
N GLU A 257 -11.87 23.40 13.82
CA GLU A 257 -12.29 22.13 13.25
C GLU A 257 -13.50 21.60 14.03
N VAL A 258 -14.49 21.04 13.33
CA VAL A 258 -15.72 20.49 13.93
C VAL A 258 -15.49 19.10 14.53
N SER A 259 -14.72 18.25 13.86
CA SER A 259 -14.49 16.88 14.32
C SER A 259 -13.47 16.82 15.47
N GLY A 260 -13.88 16.25 16.61
CA GLY A 260 -13.00 16.07 17.76
C GLY A 260 -11.78 15.20 17.47
N LYS A 261 -11.91 14.18 16.61
CA LYS A 261 -10.79 13.31 16.20
C LYS A 261 -9.76 14.07 15.38
N ARG A 262 -10.21 14.90 14.43
CA ARG A 262 -9.32 15.73 13.60
C ARG A 262 -8.62 16.81 14.41
N ARG A 263 -9.29 17.40 15.41
CA ARG A 263 -8.64 18.28 16.39
C ARG A 263 -7.51 17.57 17.14
N GLU A 264 -7.74 16.33 17.58
CA GLU A 264 -6.69 15.55 18.26
C GLU A 264 -5.49 15.30 17.34
N PHE A 265 -5.71 14.97 16.07
CA PHE A 265 -4.61 14.91 15.09
C PHE A 265 -3.90 16.26 14.97
N ALA A 266 -4.62 17.36 14.81
CA ALA A 266 -4.02 18.69 14.70
C ALA A 266 -3.09 19.01 15.89
N LYS A 267 -3.50 18.67 17.11
CA LYS A 267 -2.67 18.80 18.31
C LYS A 267 -1.42 17.92 18.25
N GLN A 268 -1.56 16.65 17.86
CA GLN A 268 -0.42 15.74 17.70
C GLN A 268 0.59 16.25 16.68
N PHE A 269 0.13 16.94 15.63
CA PHE A 269 0.96 17.53 14.60
C PHE A 269 1.47 18.94 14.91
N GLY A 270 1.25 19.45 16.13
CA GLY A 270 1.86 20.69 16.62
C GLY A 270 0.98 21.93 16.55
N ALA A 271 -0.34 21.79 16.38
CA ALA A 271 -1.26 22.91 16.63
C ALA A 271 -1.21 23.33 18.11
N HIS A 272 -1.23 24.64 18.36
CA HIS A 272 -1.13 25.21 19.70
C HIS A 272 -2.50 25.37 20.35
N HIS A 273 -3.49 25.76 19.54
CA HIS A 273 -4.85 26.03 20.00
C HIS A 273 -5.86 25.32 19.11
N LEU A 274 -6.88 24.71 19.73
CA LEU A 274 -7.94 23.98 19.04
C LEU A 274 -9.28 24.59 19.43
N ILE A 275 -10.10 24.91 18.43
CA ILE A 275 -11.41 25.51 18.61
C ILE A 275 -12.45 24.60 17.94
N ASP A 276 -13.52 24.31 18.67
CA ASP A 276 -14.72 23.70 18.12
C ASP A 276 -15.70 24.82 17.73
N PRO A 277 -15.84 25.13 16.42
CA PRO A 277 -16.68 26.24 15.97
C PRO A 277 -18.19 26.01 16.23
N THR A 278 -18.59 24.79 16.63
CA THR A 278 -19.99 24.50 17.00
C THR A 278 -20.31 24.84 18.46
N ARG A 279 -19.27 25.11 19.27
CA ARG A 279 -19.39 25.35 20.72
C ARG A 279 -18.83 26.69 21.17
N SER A 280 -18.05 27.35 20.33
CA SER A 280 -17.34 28.57 20.71
C SER A 280 -17.25 29.52 19.52
N ASP A 281 -17.28 30.82 19.82
CA ASP A 281 -17.01 31.85 18.81
C ASP A 281 -15.52 31.83 18.46
N VAL A 282 -15.23 31.48 17.20
CA VAL A 282 -13.86 31.39 16.68
C VAL A 282 -13.22 32.77 16.62
N VAL A 283 -13.97 33.82 16.28
CA VAL A 283 -13.45 35.18 16.15
C VAL A 283 -12.99 35.69 17.51
N GLU A 284 -13.84 35.57 18.53
CA GLU A 284 -13.50 35.97 19.91
C GLU A 284 -12.29 35.17 20.44
N ALA A 285 -12.25 33.87 20.17
CA ALA A 285 -11.14 33.02 20.58
C ALA A 285 -9.83 33.43 19.90
N VAL A 286 -9.85 33.72 18.59
CA VAL A 286 -8.67 34.19 17.85
C VAL A 286 -8.22 35.56 18.38
N GLU A 287 -9.14 36.50 18.59
CA GLU A 287 -8.81 37.81 19.17
C GLU A 287 -8.13 37.65 20.54
N ARG A 288 -8.68 36.83 21.44
CA ARG A 288 -8.06 36.56 22.75
C ARG A 288 -6.66 35.97 22.62
N LEU A 289 -6.46 35.04 21.68
CA LEU A 289 -5.16 34.37 21.45
C LEU A 289 -4.14 35.25 20.71
N THR A 290 -4.56 36.41 20.20
CA THR A 290 -3.73 37.34 19.42
C THR A 290 -3.66 38.73 20.04
N GLY A 291 -4.08 38.89 21.31
CA GLY A 291 -4.06 40.18 22.00
C GLY A 291 -5.01 41.22 21.41
N GLY A 292 -6.12 40.78 20.81
CA GLY A 292 -7.15 41.61 20.18
C GLY A 292 -6.86 42.00 18.73
N ALA A 293 -5.75 41.55 18.14
CA ALA A 293 -5.37 41.93 16.79
C ALA A 293 -6.13 41.14 15.70
N GLY A 294 -6.38 39.85 15.94
CA GLY A 294 -6.78 38.88 14.91
C GLY A 294 -5.58 38.14 14.32
N ALA A 295 -5.85 37.09 13.54
CA ALA A 295 -4.81 36.31 12.87
C ALA A 295 -4.16 37.09 11.72
N ASP A 296 -2.86 36.90 11.51
CA ASP A 296 -2.11 37.50 10.41
C ASP A 296 -2.42 36.82 9.07
N VAL A 297 -2.44 35.49 9.10
CA VAL A 297 -2.75 34.64 7.96
C VAL A 297 -3.76 33.58 8.37
N ALA A 298 -4.76 33.36 7.53
CA ALA A 298 -5.71 32.27 7.66
C ALA A 298 -5.58 31.32 6.46
N PHE A 299 -5.72 30.02 6.68
CA PHE A 299 -5.71 29.00 5.63
C PHE A 299 -7.05 28.28 5.62
N ASP A 300 -7.79 28.40 4.51
CA ASP A 300 -9.00 27.60 4.29
C ASP A 300 -8.64 26.26 3.62
N ALA A 301 -8.70 25.21 4.44
CA ALA A 301 -8.60 23.81 4.04
C ALA A 301 -9.91 23.05 4.27
N ALA A 302 -10.99 23.75 4.61
CA ALA A 302 -12.31 23.17 4.88
C ALA A 302 -13.24 23.26 3.65
N GLY A 303 -13.17 24.36 2.89
CA GLY A 303 -13.94 24.54 1.67
C GLY A 303 -15.45 24.66 1.91
N VAL A 304 -15.85 25.33 2.99
CA VAL A 304 -17.25 25.51 3.39
C VAL A 304 -17.53 26.96 3.79
N GLN A 305 -18.74 27.45 3.46
CA GLN A 305 -19.12 28.86 3.64
C GLN A 305 -18.86 29.40 5.07
N PRO A 306 -19.25 28.68 6.15
CA PRO A 306 -19.02 29.19 7.50
C PRO A 306 -17.53 29.40 7.85
N ALA A 307 -16.64 28.61 7.24
CA ALA A 307 -15.20 28.74 7.48
C ALA A 307 -14.66 30.05 6.92
N VAL A 308 -15.03 30.40 5.68
CA VAL A 308 -14.59 31.64 5.03
C VAL A 308 -15.17 32.89 5.70
N ASP A 309 -16.45 32.87 6.05
CA ASP A 309 -17.09 33.98 6.77
C ASP A 309 -16.39 34.26 8.11
N THR A 310 -16.05 33.17 8.82
CA THR A 310 -15.30 33.23 10.08
C THR A 310 -13.88 33.74 9.84
N ALA A 311 -13.21 33.25 8.80
CA ALA A 311 -11.83 33.61 8.47
C ALA A 311 -11.68 35.12 8.28
N PHE A 312 -12.54 35.72 7.45
CA PHE A 312 -12.46 37.15 7.20
C PHE A 312 -12.64 37.93 8.49
N LYS A 313 -13.60 37.57 9.34
CA LYS A 313 -13.82 38.27 10.61
C LYS A 313 -12.66 38.11 11.59
N ALA A 314 -12.07 36.92 11.67
CA ALA A 314 -10.97 36.59 12.57
C ALA A 314 -9.59 37.13 12.13
N LEU A 315 -9.45 37.55 10.87
CA LEU A 315 -8.21 38.16 10.37
C LEU A 315 -8.02 39.57 10.91
N LYS A 316 -6.76 39.93 11.20
CA LYS A 316 -6.40 41.32 11.50
C LYS A 316 -6.62 42.25 10.31
N ALA A 317 -6.50 43.56 10.53
CA ALA A 317 -6.44 44.52 9.42
C ALA A 317 -5.21 44.21 8.54
N ARG A 318 -5.40 44.14 7.22
CA ARG A 318 -4.42 43.68 6.23
C ARG A 318 -3.97 42.23 6.39
N GLY A 319 -4.71 41.42 7.15
CA GLY A 319 -4.52 39.97 7.19
C GLY A 319 -4.90 39.31 5.86
N THR A 320 -4.40 38.10 5.62
CA THR A 320 -4.61 37.38 4.35
C THR A 320 -5.28 36.03 4.57
N LEU A 321 -6.34 35.76 3.82
CA LEU A 321 -6.94 34.44 3.70
C LEU A 321 -6.37 33.70 2.48
N MET A 322 -5.73 32.57 2.72
CA MET A 322 -5.21 31.64 1.72
C MET A 322 -6.25 30.53 1.49
N ASN A 323 -6.92 30.53 0.34
CA ASN A 323 -7.83 29.45 -0.05
C ASN A 323 -7.08 28.32 -0.74
N ILE A 324 -7.02 27.17 -0.08
CA ILE A 324 -6.44 25.93 -0.62
C ILE A 324 -7.55 24.98 -1.07
N ALA A 325 -8.68 25.00 -0.38
CA ALA A 325 -9.79 24.10 -0.64
C ALA A 325 -10.38 24.27 -2.05
N VAL A 326 -10.79 23.14 -2.62
CA VAL A 326 -11.62 23.10 -3.83
C VAL A 326 -13.08 23.08 -3.41
N TRP A 327 -13.84 24.04 -3.92
CA TRP A 327 -15.24 24.25 -3.53
C TRP A 327 -16.20 23.55 -4.49
N HIS A 328 -17.13 22.77 -3.92
CA HIS A 328 -18.23 22.14 -4.68
C HIS A 328 -19.38 23.10 -4.97
N GLN A 329 -19.60 24.04 -4.06
CA GLN A 329 -20.63 25.06 -4.17
C GLN A 329 -19.99 26.42 -4.38
N ARG A 330 -20.70 27.33 -5.05
CA ARG A 330 -20.24 28.70 -5.21
C ARG A 330 -20.14 29.37 -3.84
N ALA A 331 -18.96 29.91 -3.51
CA ALA A 331 -18.76 30.71 -2.31
C ALA A 331 -19.42 32.09 -2.46
N GLN A 332 -19.94 32.61 -1.35
CA GLN A 332 -20.44 33.99 -1.23
C GLN A 332 -19.48 34.78 -0.36
N LEU A 333 -19.02 35.94 -0.83
CA LEU A 333 -18.10 36.78 -0.08
C LEU A 333 -18.78 38.08 0.32
N GLN A 334 -18.73 38.41 1.61
CA GLN A 334 -19.11 39.74 2.08
C GLN A 334 -17.97 40.70 1.78
N MET A 335 -18.02 41.37 0.63
CA MET A 335 -16.93 42.22 0.15
C MET A 335 -16.52 43.32 1.16
N ASN A 336 -17.46 43.80 1.97
CA ASN A 336 -17.18 44.80 3.01
C ASN A 336 -16.27 44.26 4.13
N ASP A 337 -16.29 42.96 4.42
CA ASP A 337 -15.36 42.34 5.37
C ASP A 337 -13.91 42.37 4.85
N ILE A 338 -13.74 42.45 3.54
CA ILE A 338 -12.45 42.57 2.85
C ILE A 338 -12.04 44.05 2.81
N VAL A 339 -12.90 44.92 2.27
CA VAL A 339 -12.60 46.32 1.98
C VAL A 339 -12.32 47.14 3.24
N PHE A 340 -13.18 47.11 4.24
CA PHE A 340 -13.04 48.00 5.41
C PHE A 340 -11.87 47.67 6.33
N ARG A 341 -11.24 46.50 6.13
CA ARG A 341 -10.07 46.06 6.88
C ARG A 341 -8.85 45.82 5.97
N GLU A 342 -8.94 46.21 4.69
CA GLU A 342 -7.92 46.00 3.67
C GLU A 342 -7.36 44.57 3.65
N ARG A 343 -8.21 43.57 3.92
CA ARG A 343 -7.81 42.16 3.96
C ARG A 343 -7.55 41.65 2.54
N ALA A 344 -6.68 40.67 2.43
CA ALA A 344 -6.38 40.00 1.17
C ALA A 344 -7.02 38.61 1.12
N TYR A 345 -7.33 38.17 -0.10
CA TYR A 345 -7.79 36.82 -0.41
C TYR A 345 -6.96 36.27 -1.56
N MET A 346 -6.32 35.12 -1.36
CA MET A 346 -5.43 34.53 -2.35
C MET A 346 -5.72 33.04 -2.51
N GLY A 347 -5.91 32.60 -3.76
CA GLY A 347 -6.00 31.18 -4.09
C GLY A 347 -4.62 30.53 -4.17
N VAL A 348 -4.55 29.26 -3.77
CA VAL A 348 -3.36 28.42 -3.87
C VAL A 348 -3.69 27.19 -4.72
N ALA A 349 -2.92 26.97 -5.79
CA ALA A 349 -3.08 25.80 -6.65
C ALA A 349 -1.88 24.88 -6.51
N THR A 350 -2.08 23.69 -5.92
CA THR A 350 -1.08 22.63 -5.79
C THR A 350 0.28 23.11 -5.25
N TYR A 351 1.36 23.00 -6.04
CA TYR A 351 2.73 23.37 -5.64
C TYR A 351 3.63 23.73 -6.83
N SER A 352 4.55 24.66 -6.62
CA SER A 352 5.60 25.00 -7.60
C SER A 352 6.73 23.98 -7.64
N LEU A 353 7.57 24.03 -8.68
CA LEU A 353 8.84 23.29 -8.71
C LEU A 353 9.70 23.63 -7.48
N GLY A 354 10.49 22.66 -6.99
CA GLY A 354 11.35 22.79 -5.81
C GLY A 354 10.64 22.50 -4.48
N VAL A 355 9.30 22.53 -4.42
CA VAL A 355 8.57 22.31 -3.16
C VAL A 355 8.64 20.85 -2.70
N PHE A 356 8.70 19.89 -3.64
CA PHE A 356 8.89 18.48 -3.28
C PHE A 356 10.23 18.27 -2.58
N GLU A 357 11.28 18.88 -3.10
CA GLU A 357 12.62 18.86 -2.51
C GLU A 357 12.62 19.51 -1.12
N ASP A 358 11.98 20.67 -0.95
CA ASP A 358 11.84 21.32 0.37
C ASP A 358 11.18 20.38 1.40
N VAL A 359 10.11 19.67 1.01
CA VAL A 359 9.40 18.73 1.88
C VAL A 359 10.27 17.50 2.20
N ILE A 360 10.93 16.93 1.19
CA ILE A 360 11.85 15.80 1.35
C ILE A 360 12.96 16.16 2.34
N ASP A 361 13.57 17.33 2.18
CA ASP A 361 14.66 17.79 3.03
C ASP A 361 14.19 17.99 4.48
N ASP A 362 13.01 18.56 4.69
CA ASP A 362 12.50 18.81 6.04
C ASP A 362 12.05 17.53 6.77
N ILE A 363 11.52 16.55 6.03
CA ILE A 363 11.26 15.20 6.57
C ILE A 363 12.59 14.50 6.88
N SER A 364 13.54 14.51 5.95
CA SER A 364 14.83 13.83 6.13
C SER A 364 15.61 14.39 7.32
N ASN A 365 15.53 15.70 7.55
CA ASN A 365 16.15 16.36 8.70
C ASN A 365 15.33 16.26 9.99
N GLY A 366 14.17 15.59 9.97
CA GLY A 366 13.32 15.35 11.14
C GLY A 366 12.58 16.59 11.66
N ARG A 367 12.54 17.69 10.89
CA ARG A 367 11.73 18.88 11.20
C ARG A 367 10.23 18.60 11.04
N VAL A 368 9.89 17.71 10.11
CA VAL A 368 8.53 17.25 9.81
C VAL A 368 8.45 15.75 10.07
N LYS A 369 7.36 15.30 10.71
CA LYS A 369 7.16 13.89 11.11
C LYS A 369 5.74 13.44 10.75
N PRO A 370 5.50 13.11 9.47
CA PRO A 370 4.16 12.93 8.95
C PRO A 370 3.63 11.49 9.11
N GLU A 371 4.39 10.58 9.73
CA GLU A 371 4.07 9.15 9.82
C GLU A 371 2.68 8.90 10.41
N GLY A 372 2.29 9.70 11.41
CA GLY A 372 0.99 9.60 12.07
C GLY A 372 -0.20 9.97 11.16
N MET A 373 0.05 10.59 9.99
CA MET A 373 -1.02 10.91 9.03
C MET A 373 -1.53 9.65 8.34
N ILE A 374 -0.75 8.57 8.34
CA ILE A 374 -1.14 7.28 7.78
C ILE A 374 -2.03 6.56 8.80
N THR A 375 -3.33 6.63 8.58
CA THR A 375 -4.33 6.04 9.50
C THR A 375 -4.71 4.62 9.13
N LYS A 376 -4.53 4.22 7.87
CA LYS A 376 -4.86 2.88 7.37
C LYS A 376 -3.98 2.54 6.17
N VAL A 377 -3.61 1.28 6.06
CA VAL A 377 -2.98 0.71 4.87
C VAL A 377 -3.86 -0.45 4.40
N ILE A 378 -4.20 -0.47 3.12
CA ILE A 378 -5.05 -1.48 2.48
C ILE A 378 -4.34 -2.04 1.25
N THR A 379 -4.80 -3.17 0.71
CA THR A 379 -4.26 -3.73 -0.53
C THR A 379 -5.01 -3.22 -1.77
N LEU A 380 -4.45 -3.43 -2.96
CA LEU A 380 -5.05 -2.97 -4.22
C LEU A 380 -6.47 -3.51 -4.46
N ASP A 381 -6.76 -4.75 -4.04
CA ASP A 381 -8.09 -5.36 -4.12
C ASP A 381 -9.11 -4.79 -3.13
N GLN A 382 -8.65 -4.02 -2.15
CA GLN A 382 -9.48 -3.46 -1.08
C GLN A 382 -9.82 -1.97 -1.31
N VAL A 383 -9.35 -1.38 -2.42
CA VAL A 383 -9.45 0.07 -2.65
C VAL A 383 -10.90 0.58 -2.63
N VAL A 384 -11.83 -0.16 -3.22
CA VAL A 384 -13.25 0.23 -3.24
C VAL A 384 -13.85 0.13 -1.82
N ASP A 385 -13.92 -1.09 -1.28
CA ASP A 385 -14.63 -1.38 -0.03
C ASP A 385 -13.98 -0.73 1.22
N GLN A 386 -12.65 -0.76 1.30
CA GLN A 386 -11.90 -0.34 2.49
C GLN A 386 -11.16 0.98 2.33
N GLY A 387 -11.11 1.53 1.12
CA GLY A 387 -10.55 2.84 0.81
C GLY A 387 -11.66 3.86 0.55
N PHE A 388 -12.29 3.79 -0.61
CA PHE A 388 -13.25 4.78 -1.09
C PHE A 388 -14.50 4.80 -0.23
N ASP A 389 -15.15 3.65 0.00
CA ASP A 389 -16.36 3.57 0.83
C ASP A 389 -16.08 3.98 2.28
N THR A 390 -14.90 3.67 2.80
CA THR A 390 -14.47 4.11 4.14
C THR A 390 -14.32 5.63 4.20
N LEU A 391 -13.67 6.26 3.21
CA LEU A 391 -13.51 7.72 3.17
C LEU A 391 -14.81 8.46 2.87
N ILE A 392 -15.80 7.81 2.27
CA ILE A 392 -17.12 8.38 2.04
C ILE A 392 -17.94 8.36 3.34
N ASN A 393 -17.92 7.25 4.08
CA ASN A 393 -18.83 7.02 5.20
C ASN A 393 -18.22 7.33 6.58
N ASP A 394 -16.90 7.27 6.74
CA ASP A 394 -16.18 7.49 8.00
C ASP A 394 -14.96 8.42 7.83
N LYS A 395 -15.17 9.51 7.08
CA LYS A 395 -14.12 10.50 6.78
C LYS A 395 -13.45 11.13 7.99
N GLU A 396 -14.10 11.10 9.16
CA GLU A 396 -13.61 11.76 10.37
C GLU A 396 -12.58 10.93 11.13
N SER A 397 -12.60 9.61 10.96
CA SER A 397 -11.67 8.69 11.61
C SER A 397 -10.34 8.55 10.86
N HIS A 398 -10.27 9.07 9.64
CA HIS A 398 -9.13 8.88 8.75
C HIS A 398 -8.50 10.21 8.32
N VAL A 399 -7.17 10.22 8.28
CA VAL A 399 -6.38 11.28 7.67
C VAL A 399 -5.98 10.81 6.27
N LYS A 400 -5.00 9.91 6.18
CA LYS A 400 -4.60 9.28 4.91
C LYS A 400 -4.79 7.77 4.98
N ILE A 401 -5.36 7.21 3.91
CA ILE A 401 -5.36 5.77 3.63
C ILE A 401 -4.35 5.55 2.51
N LEU A 402 -3.40 4.64 2.74
CA LEU A 402 -2.45 4.19 1.72
C LEU A 402 -2.89 2.84 1.15
N VAL A 403 -2.65 2.65 -0.13
CA VAL A 403 -2.77 1.38 -0.83
C VAL A 403 -1.37 0.79 -0.97
N ASP A 404 -1.12 -0.36 -0.36
CA ASP A 404 0.06 -1.18 -0.63
C ASP A 404 -0.15 -1.94 -1.94
N VAL A 405 0.53 -1.45 -2.97
CA VAL A 405 0.41 -1.96 -4.34
C VAL A 405 1.28 -3.21 -4.53
N ALA A 406 2.27 -3.44 -3.67
CA ALA A 406 3.11 -4.64 -3.73
C ALA A 406 2.39 -5.90 -3.21
N MET A 407 1.27 -5.75 -2.51
CA MET A 407 0.48 -6.83 -1.91
C MET A 407 -0.74 -7.27 -2.73
N GLY A 408 -0.76 -7.08 -4.06
CA GLY A 408 -1.85 -7.61 -4.89
C GLY A 408 -1.93 -9.15 -4.87
N TYR A 409 -3.08 -9.72 -4.45
CA TYR A 409 -3.56 -11.13 -4.48
C TYR A 409 -2.64 -12.30 -4.07
N GLY A 410 -1.33 -12.12 -4.08
CA GLY A 410 -0.34 -13.18 -3.91
C GLY A 410 -0.36 -13.76 -2.51
N GLY A 411 -0.37 -12.93 -1.46
CA GLY A 411 -0.24 -13.41 -0.09
C GLY A 411 -1.35 -14.38 0.34
N LEU A 412 -2.61 -14.03 0.06
CA LEU A 412 -3.75 -14.85 0.42
C LEU A 412 -3.91 -16.07 -0.50
N ALA A 413 -3.74 -15.89 -1.81
CA ALA A 413 -3.78 -17.00 -2.78
C ALA A 413 -2.62 -18.00 -2.55
N LEU A 414 -1.42 -17.53 -2.19
CA LEU A 414 -0.27 -18.36 -1.82
C LEU A 414 -0.58 -19.18 -0.56
N ARG A 415 -1.24 -18.61 0.45
CA ARG A 415 -1.62 -19.35 1.67
C ARG A 415 -2.71 -20.39 1.41
N PHE A 416 -3.73 -20.08 0.61
CA PHE A 416 -4.78 -21.04 0.25
C PHE A 416 -4.24 -22.18 -0.61
N SER A 417 -3.42 -21.88 -1.62
CA SER A 417 -2.77 -22.91 -2.45
C SER A 417 -1.80 -23.79 -1.64
N ALA A 418 -1.00 -23.19 -0.75
CA ALA A 418 -0.13 -23.94 0.16
C ALA A 418 -0.93 -24.89 1.06
N THR A 419 -2.01 -24.39 1.64
CA THR A 419 -2.88 -25.18 2.53
C THR A 419 -3.56 -26.32 1.77
N GLY A 420 -3.98 -26.07 0.52
CA GLY A 420 -4.53 -27.10 -0.36
C GLY A 420 -3.54 -28.24 -0.63
N LEU A 421 -2.28 -27.91 -0.93
CA LEU A 421 -1.24 -28.93 -1.12
C LEU A 421 -1.00 -29.76 0.15
N ARG A 422 -0.98 -29.14 1.33
CA ARG A 422 -0.85 -29.83 2.63
C ARG A 422 -1.99 -30.81 2.93
N LEU A 423 -3.21 -30.47 2.52
CA LEU A 423 -4.37 -31.36 2.66
C LEU A 423 -4.26 -32.60 1.77
N ILE A 424 -3.70 -32.46 0.57
CA ILE A 424 -3.45 -33.60 -0.32
C ILE A 424 -2.35 -34.50 0.25
N GLU A 425 -1.26 -33.93 0.78
CA GLU A 425 -0.20 -34.67 1.47
C GLU A 425 -0.75 -35.48 2.67
N PHE A 426 -1.61 -34.83 3.48
CA PHE A 426 -2.29 -35.47 4.60
C PHE A 426 -3.14 -36.65 4.15
N GLY A 427 -3.93 -36.48 3.09
CA GLY A 427 -4.75 -37.56 2.52
C GLY A 427 -3.90 -38.75 2.06
N ALA A 428 -2.83 -38.48 1.31
CA ALA A 428 -1.91 -39.51 0.84
C ALA A 428 -1.19 -40.23 1.99
N ALA A 429 -0.70 -39.49 3.01
CA ALA A 429 -0.06 -40.08 4.18
C ALA A 429 -1.05 -40.94 5.00
N THR A 430 -2.31 -40.50 5.12
CA THR A 430 -3.37 -41.24 5.82
C THR A 430 -3.71 -42.56 5.10
N ILE A 431 -3.69 -42.58 3.76
CA ILE A 431 -3.88 -43.81 2.97
C ILE A 431 -2.75 -44.80 3.26
N VAL A 432 -1.49 -44.35 3.27
CA VAL A 432 -0.34 -45.22 3.59
C VAL A 432 -0.47 -45.79 5.00
N LEU A 433 -0.74 -44.94 6.00
CA LEU A 433 -0.95 -45.34 7.38
C LEU A 433 -2.09 -46.36 7.50
N GLY A 434 -3.27 -46.06 6.95
CA GLY A 434 -4.45 -46.91 7.07
C GLY A 434 -4.26 -48.30 6.45
N ILE A 435 -3.62 -48.38 5.28
CA ILE A 435 -3.39 -49.67 4.60
C ILE A 435 -2.35 -50.52 5.36
N TYR A 436 -1.27 -49.92 5.85
CA TYR A 436 -0.23 -50.67 6.57
C TYR A 436 -0.64 -51.01 8.01
N SER A 437 -1.39 -50.15 8.70
CA SER A 437 -2.03 -50.51 9.97
C SER A 437 -2.99 -51.70 9.79
N TYR A 438 -3.71 -51.76 8.67
CA TYR A 438 -4.55 -52.91 8.34
C TYR A 438 -3.73 -54.19 8.13
N TYR A 439 -2.64 -54.16 7.36
CA TYR A 439 -1.77 -55.33 7.18
C TYR A 439 -1.19 -55.82 8.52
N LEU A 440 -0.72 -54.91 9.37
CA LEU A 440 -0.16 -55.25 10.67
C LEU A 440 -1.21 -55.84 11.61
N ALA A 441 -2.44 -55.33 11.60
CA ALA A 441 -3.54 -55.90 12.36
C ALA A 441 -3.85 -57.34 11.92
N VAL A 442 -3.89 -57.59 10.61
CA VAL A 442 -4.11 -58.92 10.02
C VAL A 442 -2.98 -59.89 10.40
N LEU A 443 -1.73 -59.48 10.24
CA LEU A 443 -0.55 -60.31 10.58
C LEU A 443 -0.54 -60.65 12.07
N THR A 444 -0.88 -59.68 12.93
CA THR A 444 -0.98 -59.87 14.38
C THR A 444 -2.10 -60.85 14.75
N GLN A 445 -3.30 -60.68 14.18
CA GLN A 445 -4.45 -61.55 14.46
C GLN A 445 -4.18 -63.00 14.04
N LYS A 446 -3.44 -63.20 12.94
CA LYS A 446 -3.07 -64.51 12.41
C LYS A 446 -1.78 -65.09 13.00
N LYS A 447 -1.15 -64.39 13.96
CA LYS A 447 0.13 -64.77 14.59
C LYS A 447 1.25 -65.03 13.58
N LEU A 448 1.25 -64.27 12.49
CA LEU A 448 2.31 -64.33 11.47
C LEU A 448 3.47 -63.41 11.86
N GLN A 449 4.67 -63.73 11.38
CA GLN A 449 5.84 -62.90 11.63
C GLN A 449 5.66 -61.55 10.92
N ILE A 450 5.79 -60.46 11.68
CA ILE A 450 5.71 -59.09 11.14
C ILE A 450 7.11 -58.64 10.71
N PRO A 451 7.35 -58.39 9.42
CA PRO A 451 8.62 -57.85 8.96
C PRO A 451 8.88 -56.44 9.51
N THR A 452 10.12 -56.14 9.87
CA THR A 452 10.50 -54.84 10.43
C THR A 452 10.24 -53.69 9.45
N TRP A 453 10.36 -53.94 8.15
CA TRP A 453 10.11 -52.93 7.12
C TRP A 453 8.63 -52.52 7.03
N GLU A 454 7.68 -53.41 7.33
CA GLU A 454 6.25 -53.06 7.34
C GLU A 454 5.90 -52.15 8.51
N LYS A 455 6.48 -52.41 9.69
CA LYS A 455 6.39 -51.51 10.85
C LYS A 455 7.00 -50.14 10.55
N ALA A 456 8.10 -50.12 9.76
CA ALA A 456 8.73 -48.87 9.35
C ALA A 456 7.83 -48.06 8.40
N VAL A 457 7.16 -48.71 7.44
CA VAL A 457 6.21 -48.04 6.53
C VAL A 457 5.03 -47.45 7.29
N GLU A 458 4.44 -48.19 8.23
CA GLU A 458 3.37 -47.68 9.10
C GLU A 458 3.86 -46.47 9.93
N GLY A 459 5.04 -46.59 10.56
CA GLY A 459 5.62 -45.54 11.38
C GLY A 459 5.91 -44.25 10.60
N ILE A 460 6.45 -44.37 9.38
CA ILE A 460 6.68 -43.23 8.48
C ILE A 460 5.34 -42.59 8.08
N GLY A 461 4.33 -43.40 7.74
CA GLY A 461 2.98 -42.91 7.45
C GLY A 461 2.36 -42.14 8.62
N GLY A 462 2.47 -42.67 9.84
CA GLY A 462 1.97 -42.03 11.06
C GLY A 462 2.69 -40.71 11.38
N ALA A 463 4.01 -40.68 11.26
CA ALA A 463 4.79 -39.46 11.44
C ALA A 463 4.42 -38.38 10.41
N ALA A 464 4.20 -38.78 9.15
CA ALA A 464 3.80 -37.87 8.07
C ALA A 464 2.38 -37.31 8.27
N VAL A 465 1.44 -38.13 8.77
CA VAL A 465 0.08 -37.68 9.13
C VAL A 465 0.14 -36.62 10.24
N LEU A 466 0.90 -36.89 11.31
CA LEU A 466 1.06 -35.91 12.39
C LEU A 466 1.68 -34.61 11.88
N TYR A 467 2.77 -34.71 11.12
CA TYR A 467 3.44 -33.54 10.55
C TYR A 467 2.49 -32.72 9.66
N THR A 468 1.75 -33.35 8.75
CA THR A 468 0.88 -32.66 7.81
C THR A 468 -0.33 -32.01 8.49
N ILE A 469 -0.89 -32.59 9.57
CA ILE A 469 -1.89 -31.93 10.42
C ILE A 469 -1.34 -30.61 10.98
N PHE A 470 -0.16 -30.66 11.62
CA PHE A 470 0.49 -29.45 12.12
C PHE A 470 0.83 -28.49 10.97
N GLY A 471 1.26 -29.01 9.82
CA GLY A 471 1.56 -28.25 8.62
C GLY A 471 0.36 -27.46 8.09
N VAL A 472 -0.84 -28.07 8.05
CA VAL A 472 -2.09 -27.40 7.66
C VAL A 472 -2.40 -26.26 8.63
N LEU A 473 -2.40 -26.53 9.94
CA LEU A 473 -2.71 -25.52 10.96
C LEU A 473 -1.70 -24.37 10.95
N LEU A 474 -0.40 -24.68 10.94
CA LEU A 474 0.66 -23.68 10.96
C LEU A 474 0.72 -22.87 9.67
N THR A 475 0.48 -23.48 8.51
CA THR A 475 0.45 -22.74 7.23
C THR A 475 -0.72 -21.77 7.18
N PHE A 476 -1.88 -22.16 7.71
CA PHE A 476 -3.07 -21.33 7.73
C PHE A 476 -2.93 -20.14 8.71
N PHE A 477 -2.44 -20.38 9.93
CA PHE A 477 -2.37 -19.34 10.97
C PHE A 477 -1.04 -18.57 11.02
N LEU A 478 0.08 -19.20 10.65
CA LEU A 478 1.44 -18.70 10.85
C LEU A 478 2.31 -18.74 9.57
N GLY A 479 1.69 -18.96 8.40
CA GLY A 479 2.37 -19.07 7.12
C GLY A 479 3.29 -17.89 6.82
N GLY A 480 4.54 -18.18 6.43
CA GLY A 480 5.55 -17.18 6.04
C GLY A 480 6.53 -16.75 7.13
N VAL A 481 6.29 -17.06 8.41
CA VAL A 481 7.25 -16.75 9.49
C VAL A 481 8.54 -17.54 9.31
N ARG A 482 9.68 -16.82 9.17
CA ARG A 482 10.99 -17.40 8.77
C ARG A 482 11.41 -18.67 9.52
N VAL A 483 11.26 -18.69 10.85
CA VAL A 483 11.67 -19.83 11.69
C VAL A 483 10.81 -21.06 11.38
N PHE A 484 9.49 -20.89 11.40
CA PHE A 484 8.55 -21.97 11.10
C PHE A 484 8.64 -22.44 9.65
N GLY A 485 8.81 -21.51 8.70
CA GLY A 485 9.00 -21.84 7.29
C GLY A 485 10.30 -22.61 7.02
N ALA A 486 11.43 -22.24 7.66
CA ALA A 486 12.69 -22.97 7.50
C ALA A 486 12.60 -24.39 8.08
N ILE A 487 11.95 -24.55 9.23
CA ILE A 487 11.68 -25.87 9.82
C ILE A 487 10.76 -26.68 8.91
N ALA A 488 9.72 -26.07 8.35
CA ALA A 488 8.80 -26.74 7.44
C ALA A 488 9.51 -27.23 6.17
N ILE A 489 10.35 -26.40 5.55
CA ILE A 489 11.16 -26.79 4.37
C ILE A 489 12.08 -27.98 4.69
N LEU A 490 12.76 -27.94 5.84
CA LEU A 490 13.63 -29.04 6.27
C LEU A 490 12.83 -30.33 6.43
N LEU A 491 11.68 -30.27 7.11
CA LEU A 491 10.82 -31.44 7.32
C LEU A 491 10.24 -31.96 6.01
N ASP A 492 9.86 -31.10 5.07
CA ASP A 492 9.38 -31.51 3.74
C ASP A 492 10.44 -32.30 2.97
N ILE A 493 11.68 -31.83 2.98
CA ILE A 493 12.80 -32.54 2.33
C ILE A 493 13.04 -33.90 3.00
N LEU A 494 12.96 -33.97 4.34
CA LEU A 494 13.12 -35.22 5.07
C LEU A 494 11.98 -36.21 4.79
N PHE A 495 10.73 -35.73 4.73
CA PHE A 495 9.58 -36.57 4.40
C PHE A 495 9.59 -37.00 2.94
N ALA A 496 10.02 -36.17 2.00
CA ALA A 496 10.27 -36.61 0.63
C ALA A 496 11.28 -37.77 0.61
N GLY A 497 12.37 -37.68 1.37
CA GLY A 497 13.32 -38.78 1.58
C GLY A 497 12.69 -40.03 2.19
N ALA A 498 11.85 -39.88 3.22
CA ALA A 498 11.17 -40.99 3.87
C ALA A 498 10.16 -41.69 2.95
N PHE A 499 9.44 -40.94 2.10
CA PHE A 499 8.51 -41.51 1.12
C PHE A 499 9.22 -42.17 -0.07
N ILE A 500 10.46 -41.78 -0.39
CA ILE A 500 11.32 -42.58 -1.30
C ILE A 500 11.55 -43.98 -0.72
N VAL A 501 11.82 -44.07 0.58
CA VAL A 501 12.00 -45.36 1.28
C VAL A 501 10.70 -46.17 1.29
N VAL A 502 9.56 -45.53 1.56
CA VAL A 502 8.24 -46.20 1.48
C VAL A 502 7.95 -46.70 0.07
N ALA A 503 8.17 -45.88 -0.96
CA ALA A 503 8.00 -46.26 -2.36
C ALA A 503 8.94 -47.44 -2.73
N TRP A 504 10.17 -47.44 -2.21
CA TRP A 504 11.10 -48.55 -2.42
C TRP A 504 10.61 -49.85 -1.77
N TYR A 505 10.12 -49.82 -0.53
CA TYR A 505 9.57 -51.01 0.13
C TYR A 505 8.31 -51.54 -0.56
N THR A 506 7.46 -50.63 -1.05
CA THR A 506 6.17 -50.96 -1.67
C THR A 506 6.26 -51.25 -3.18
N ARG A 507 7.44 -51.09 -3.80
CA ARG A 507 7.67 -51.24 -5.25
C ARG A 507 7.15 -52.53 -5.88
N HIS A 508 7.04 -53.61 -5.11
CA HIS A 508 6.51 -54.88 -5.61
C HIS A 508 5.03 -54.79 -6.01
N GLY A 509 4.32 -53.75 -5.53
CA GLY A 509 2.98 -53.38 -6.00
C GLY A 509 2.96 -52.70 -7.37
N ALA A 510 4.11 -52.33 -7.96
CA ALA A 510 4.17 -51.73 -9.31
C ALA A 510 4.03 -52.78 -10.44
N ASN A 511 4.12 -54.07 -10.10
CA ASN A 511 3.96 -55.17 -11.06
C ASN A 511 2.47 -55.44 -11.36
N SER A 512 2.18 -56.19 -12.43
CA SER A 512 0.81 -56.60 -12.71
C SER A 512 0.27 -57.49 -11.58
N CYS A 513 -0.89 -57.14 -11.01
CA CYS A 513 -1.54 -57.94 -9.96
C CYS A 513 -2.23 -59.20 -10.52
N GLN A 514 -1.59 -59.88 -11.48
CA GLN A 514 -2.04 -61.07 -12.17
C GLN A 514 -0.99 -62.18 -12.05
N GLY A 515 -1.42 -63.44 -11.97
CA GLY A 515 -0.51 -64.57 -11.75
C GLY A 515 -0.08 -64.68 -10.29
N VAL A 516 1.17 -65.04 -10.03
CA VAL A 516 1.71 -65.13 -8.66
C VAL A 516 2.17 -63.74 -8.23
N VAL A 517 1.54 -63.21 -7.18
CA VAL A 517 1.82 -61.86 -6.67
C VAL A 517 2.56 -61.93 -5.35
N ASN A 518 3.54 -61.04 -5.16
CA ASN A 518 4.25 -60.86 -3.90
C ASN A 518 3.67 -59.67 -3.15
N THR A 519 3.12 -59.92 -1.96
CA THR A 519 2.38 -58.93 -1.17
C THR A 519 2.89 -58.89 0.26
N PRO A 520 2.58 -57.83 1.04
CA PRO A 520 2.90 -57.77 2.47
C PRO A 520 2.34 -58.95 3.29
N LEU A 521 1.25 -59.57 2.83
CA LEU A 521 0.65 -60.74 3.50
C LEU A 521 1.20 -62.09 3.02
N GLY A 522 2.20 -62.09 2.12
CA GLY A 522 2.82 -63.28 1.55
C GLY A 522 2.79 -63.33 0.02
N SER A 523 3.31 -64.42 -0.55
CA SER A 523 3.35 -64.66 -2.00
C SER A 523 2.44 -65.83 -2.38
N ALA A 524 1.48 -65.59 -3.28
CA ALA A 524 0.55 -66.62 -3.77
C ALA A 524 -0.13 -66.20 -5.10
N PRO A 525 -0.83 -67.12 -5.80
CA PRO A 525 -1.64 -66.76 -6.97
C PRO A 525 -2.70 -65.69 -6.64
N SER A 526 -2.91 -64.71 -7.51
CA SER A 526 -3.75 -63.53 -7.25
C SER A 526 -5.23 -63.85 -7.01
N ASN A 527 -5.70 -64.99 -7.49
CA ASN A 527 -7.04 -65.53 -7.29
C ASN A 527 -7.19 -66.33 -5.98
N SER A 528 -6.10 -66.62 -5.26
CA SER A 528 -6.15 -67.33 -3.98
C SER A 528 -6.53 -66.41 -2.83
N SER A 529 -7.11 -66.99 -1.77
CA SER A 529 -7.55 -66.25 -0.59
C SER A 529 -6.37 -65.76 0.25
N ALA A 530 -6.28 -64.45 0.46
CA ALA A 530 -5.30 -63.83 1.34
C ALA A 530 -5.79 -63.89 2.80
N PRO A 531 -4.89 -64.12 3.78
CA PRO A 531 -5.27 -64.15 5.19
C PRO A 531 -5.99 -62.85 5.59
N GLY A 532 -7.28 -62.92 5.95
CA GLY A 532 -8.02 -61.77 6.48
C GLY A 532 -8.26 -60.61 5.51
N ALA A 533 -7.90 -60.74 4.23
CA ALA A 533 -7.88 -59.64 3.25
C ALA A 533 -8.44 -59.99 1.86
N GLY A 534 -9.42 -60.90 1.81
CA GLY A 534 -10.04 -61.29 0.55
C GLY A 534 -9.10 -62.14 -0.30
N SER A 535 -8.62 -61.60 -1.44
CA SER A 535 -7.69 -62.30 -2.35
C SER A 535 -6.31 -61.64 -2.40
N TYR A 536 -5.28 -62.41 -2.73
CA TYR A 536 -3.93 -61.86 -2.91
C TYR A 536 -3.87 -60.80 -4.02
N GLY A 537 -4.74 -60.88 -5.03
CA GLY A 537 -4.91 -59.83 -6.04
C GLY A 537 -5.44 -58.52 -5.47
N PHE A 538 -6.34 -58.56 -4.48
CA PHE A 538 -6.82 -57.38 -3.78
C PHE A 538 -5.72 -56.74 -2.92
N VAL A 539 -4.97 -57.56 -2.17
CA VAL A 539 -3.82 -57.10 -1.36
C VAL A 539 -2.75 -56.47 -2.26
N CYS A 540 -2.47 -57.06 -3.42
CA CYS A 540 -1.56 -56.50 -4.42
C CYS A 540 -2.01 -55.09 -4.85
N ARG A 541 -3.31 -54.91 -5.18
CA ARG A 541 -3.86 -53.59 -5.59
C ARG A 541 -3.77 -52.54 -4.48
N LEU A 542 -3.99 -52.93 -3.23
CA LEU A 542 -3.80 -52.03 -2.10
C LEU A 542 -2.33 -51.61 -1.97
N ASN A 543 -1.39 -52.54 -2.16
CA ASN A 543 0.04 -52.22 -2.16
C ASN A 543 0.44 -51.36 -3.38
N THR A 544 -0.18 -51.56 -4.56
CA THR A 544 -0.06 -50.67 -5.73
C THR A 544 -0.52 -49.26 -5.40
N ALA A 545 -1.65 -49.13 -4.69
CA ALA A 545 -2.16 -47.83 -4.26
C ALA A 545 -1.18 -47.14 -3.31
N VAL A 546 -0.62 -47.87 -2.32
CA VAL A 546 0.41 -47.33 -1.41
C VAL A 546 1.64 -46.87 -2.18
N PHE A 547 2.12 -47.66 -3.14
CA PHE A 547 3.25 -47.27 -4.00
C PHE A 547 2.95 -45.98 -4.77
N ALA A 548 1.79 -45.90 -5.43
CA ALA A 548 1.38 -44.74 -6.22
C ALA A 548 1.24 -43.46 -5.38
N VAL A 549 0.56 -43.53 -4.22
CA VAL A 549 0.42 -42.36 -3.33
C VAL A 549 1.74 -41.97 -2.67
N SER A 550 2.66 -42.93 -2.46
CA SER A 550 4.00 -42.62 -1.95
C SER A 550 4.82 -41.84 -2.97
N VAL A 551 4.77 -42.25 -4.24
CA VAL A 551 5.41 -41.50 -5.34
C VAL A 551 4.80 -40.10 -5.46
N LEU A 552 3.48 -39.98 -5.42
CA LEU A 552 2.79 -38.69 -5.42
C LEU A 552 3.26 -37.80 -4.23
N ASN A 553 3.36 -38.36 -3.02
CA ASN A 553 3.79 -37.62 -1.85
C ASN A 553 5.22 -37.09 -1.95
N ILE A 554 6.14 -37.81 -2.60
CA ILE A 554 7.49 -37.30 -2.85
C ILE A 554 7.43 -35.98 -3.62
N PHE A 555 6.65 -35.94 -4.70
CA PHE A 555 6.49 -34.71 -5.50
C PHE A 555 5.78 -33.62 -4.72
N LEU A 556 4.74 -33.96 -3.96
CA LEU A 556 4.00 -32.99 -3.15
C LEU A 556 4.90 -32.33 -2.10
N PHE A 557 5.68 -33.10 -1.34
CA PHE A 557 6.61 -32.55 -0.34
C PHE A 557 7.69 -31.66 -0.96
N ILE A 558 8.19 -31.98 -2.16
CA ILE A 558 9.12 -31.12 -2.88
C ILE A 558 8.44 -29.81 -3.30
N ILE A 559 7.23 -29.89 -3.85
CA ILE A 559 6.47 -28.72 -4.28
C ILE A 559 6.11 -27.84 -3.06
N THR A 560 5.71 -28.42 -1.93
CA THR A 560 5.39 -27.65 -0.72
C THR A 560 6.62 -27.03 -0.09
N ALA A 561 7.80 -27.66 -0.15
CA ALA A 561 9.06 -27.02 0.24
C ALA A 561 9.35 -25.76 -0.60
N LEU A 562 9.17 -25.83 -1.92
CA LEU A 562 9.31 -24.67 -2.81
C LEU A 562 8.27 -23.60 -2.49
N TRP A 563 7.02 -24.00 -2.25
CA TRP A 563 5.94 -23.09 -1.90
C TRP A 563 6.17 -22.39 -0.55
N GLN A 564 6.77 -23.08 0.42
CA GLN A 564 7.17 -22.47 1.69
C GLN A 564 8.32 -21.49 1.53
N ALA A 565 9.27 -21.76 0.63
CA ALA A 565 10.31 -20.77 0.29
C ALA A 565 9.69 -19.49 -0.30
N LEU A 566 8.67 -19.62 -1.16
CA LEU A 566 7.91 -18.50 -1.71
C LEU A 566 7.13 -17.74 -0.61
N LEU A 567 6.45 -18.45 0.30
CA LEU A 567 5.75 -17.83 1.43
C LEU A 567 6.70 -17.08 2.37
N ILE A 568 7.88 -17.63 2.66
CA ILE A 568 8.92 -16.93 3.44
C ILE A 568 9.39 -15.69 2.69
N HIS A 569 9.60 -15.76 1.38
CA HIS A 569 10.00 -14.62 0.58
C HIS A 569 8.92 -13.53 0.56
N ASN A 570 7.65 -13.89 0.39
CA ASN A 570 6.53 -12.95 0.44
C ASN A 570 6.40 -12.30 1.82
N HIS A 571 6.51 -13.08 2.90
CA HIS A 571 6.47 -12.55 4.27
C HIS A 571 7.69 -11.71 4.63
N LYS A 572 8.85 -11.90 3.98
CA LYS A 572 9.99 -10.97 4.09
C LYS A 572 9.66 -9.61 3.48
N LYS A 573 8.91 -9.56 2.38
CA LYS A 573 8.36 -8.30 1.85
C LYS A 573 7.39 -7.71 2.87
N GLU A 574 6.42 -8.48 3.35
CA GLU A 574 5.47 -8.03 4.38
C GLU A 574 6.13 -7.53 5.68
N LYS A 575 7.24 -8.11 6.15
CA LYS A 575 7.96 -7.63 7.36
C LYS A 575 8.94 -6.50 7.11
N ARG A 576 9.44 -6.35 5.89
CA ARG A 576 10.25 -5.19 5.51
C ARG A 576 9.37 -3.95 5.34
N TYR A 577 8.08 -4.16 5.05
CA TYR A 577 7.08 -3.15 4.73
C TYR A 577 5.81 -3.24 5.61
N GLY A 578 5.91 -3.86 6.80
CA GLY A 578 4.76 -4.08 7.69
C GLY A 578 5.18 -4.06 9.17
N PRO A 579 4.23 -3.97 10.11
CA PRO A 579 4.51 -3.61 11.50
C PRO A 579 5.38 -4.67 12.19
N GLY A 580 6.59 -4.28 12.56
CA GLY A 580 7.57 -5.05 13.30
C GLY A 580 8.02 -4.29 14.57
N PRO A 581 8.51 -4.99 15.60
CA PRO A 581 8.94 -4.35 16.85
C PRO A 581 10.12 -3.39 16.70
N SER A 582 10.78 -3.33 15.53
CA SER A 582 11.79 -2.35 15.18
C SER A 582 11.27 -1.13 14.39
N ASN A 583 9.98 -1.11 14.00
CA ASN A 583 9.37 -0.01 13.24
C ASN A 583 8.14 0.59 13.91
N ASN A 584 8.02 0.52 15.25
CA ASN A 584 7.13 1.33 16.09
C ASN A 584 5.66 1.55 15.62
N TYR A 585 5.10 0.69 14.77
CA TYR A 585 3.68 0.70 14.43
C TYR A 585 2.93 -0.20 15.41
N THR A 586 1.94 0.39 16.11
CA THR A 586 1.04 -0.17 17.14
C THR A 586 1.54 -0.19 18.59
N SER A 587 1.50 0.97 19.27
CA SER A 587 1.09 0.99 20.68
C SER A 587 -0.44 1.00 20.77
N GLY A 588 -1.07 -0.07 20.29
CA GLY A 588 -2.40 -0.46 20.74
C GLY A 588 -2.26 -1.10 22.11
N SER A 589 -3.11 -0.71 23.07
CA SER A 589 -3.14 -1.22 24.44
C SER A 589 -3.07 -2.74 24.49
N ARG A 590 -1.96 -3.28 25.01
CA ARG A 590 -1.86 -4.70 25.38
C ARG A 590 -2.87 -4.98 26.50
N PRO A 591 -3.64 -6.08 26.46
CA PRO A 591 -4.40 -6.53 27.61
C PRO A 591 -3.43 -6.81 28.76
N ALA A 592 -3.70 -6.20 29.92
CA ALA A 592 -2.92 -6.37 31.13
C ALA A 592 -3.14 -7.78 31.70
N PHE A 593 -2.45 -8.79 31.17
CA PHE A 593 -2.48 -10.13 31.78
C PHE A 593 -1.11 -10.76 32.02
N TRP A 594 -0.02 -10.22 31.45
CA TRP A 594 1.33 -10.78 31.64
C TRP A 594 2.42 -9.72 31.76
N ARG A 595 2.24 -8.71 32.62
CA ARG A 595 3.38 -7.89 33.07
C ARG A 595 3.97 -8.52 34.33
N ARG A 596 5.05 -9.29 34.14
CA ARG A 596 5.90 -9.78 35.23
C ARG A 596 6.51 -8.55 35.94
N LYS A 597 6.09 -8.30 37.19
CA LYS A 597 6.65 -7.24 38.05
C LYS A 597 8.15 -7.50 38.20
N LYS A 598 8.97 -6.58 37.72
CA LYS A 598 10.39 -6.52 38.06
C LYS A 598 10.49 -5.53 39.21
N ASP A 599 10.76 -6.05 40.41
CA ASP A 599 11.11 -5.25 41.58
C ASP A 599 12.42 -4.54 41.30
N THR A 600 12.43 -3.23 41.51
CA THR A 600 13.65 -2.47 41.75
C THR A 600 13.38 -1.57 42.94
N THR A 601 13.99 -1.98 44.05
CA THR A 601 14.16 -1.28 45.31
C THR A 601 14.99 -0.01 45.17
N ASP A 602 14.65 0.95 46.02
CA ASP A 602 15.43 2.10 46.52
C ASP A 602 16.02 3.12 45.52
N THR A 603 15.49 4.36 45.58
CA THR A 603 16.09 5.43 46.41
C THR A 603 15.05 6.49 46.83
N ARG A 604 14.95 6.65 48.14
CA ARG A 604 14.48 7.78 49.00
C ARG A 604 15.00 9.17 48.51
N ASP A 605 14.44 10.35 48.84
CA ASP A 605 13.41 10.81 49.77
C ASP A 605 13.05 12.30 49.45
N ALA A 606 11.91 12.73 50.00
CA ALA A 606 11.60 14.04 50.61
C ALA A 606 11.14 15.26 49.76
N GLU A 607 10.17 15.97 50.38
CA GLU A 607 9.55 17.27 50.05
C GLU A 607 8.20 17.22 49.31
N LEU A 608 7.15 16.80 50.04
CA LEU A 608 5.89 17.56 50.19
C LEU A 608 4.90 16.74 51.03
N ALA A 609 5.00 16.92 52.35
CA ALA A 609 3.99 16.50 53.29
C ALA A 609 2.93 17.59 53.46
N THR A 610 1.68 17.16 53.29
CA THR A 610 0.51 17.45 54.16
C THR A 610 0.02 18.88 54.35
N ALA A 611 -1.22 19.12 53.89
CA ALA A 611 -2.42 19.39 54.71
C ALA A 611 -3.59 19.74 53.76
N GLY A 612 -4.82 19.25 53.87
CA GLY A 612 -5.49 18.33 54.77
C GLY A 612 -6.96 18.20 54.34
N ALA A 613 -7.57 17.07 54.68
CA ALA A 613 -8.99 16.76 54.93
C ALA A 613 -10.11 17.63 54.29
N GLY A 614 -11.20 17.10 53.73
CA GLY A 614 -11.79 15.76 53.77
C GLY A 614 -13.32 15.87 53.63
N ALA A 615 -13.94 14.82 53.04
CA ALA A 615 -15.37 14.47 53.10
C ALA A 615 -16.38 15.46 52.45
N ARG A 616 -17.54 15.07 51.89
CA ARG A 616 -18.20 13.81 51.54
C ARG A 616 -19.37 14.17 50.61
N VAL A 617 -19.84 13.18 49.87
CA VAL A 617 -21.02 13.17 48.99
C VAL A 617 -22.34 13.21 49.79
N SER A 618 -23.37 13.88 49.28
CA SER A 618 -24.78 13.52 49.53
C SER A 618 -25.69 13.97 48.37
N HIS A 619 -26.42 13.01 47.81
CA HIS A 619 -27.65 13.21 47.03
C HIS A 619 -28.76 13.75 47.95
N GLU A 620 -29.67 14.57 47.43
CA GLU A 620 -31.11 14.25 47.34
C GLU A 620 -31.95 15.33 46.64
N THR A 621 -33.07 14.83 46.13
CA THR A 621 -34.13 15.34 45.25
C THR A 621 -35.18 16.25 45.89
N GLY A 622 -35.93 16.97 45.03
CA GLY A 622 -37.25 17.56 45.28
C GLY A 622 -37.22 19.07 45.59
N THR A 623 -38.15 19.94 45.18
CA THR A 623 -39.49 19.79 44.61
C THR A 623 -39.92 21.17 44.04
N THR A 624 -40.44 21.17 42.80
CA THR A 624 -41.53 21.98 42.18
C THR A 624 -41.91 23.43 42.59
N LEU A 625 -42.33 24.17 41.53
CA LEU A 625 -43.44 25.16 41.41
C LEU A 625 -43.16 26.68 41.51
N ASN A 626 -43.14 27.33 40.34
CA ASN A 626 -44.01 28.45 39.91
C ASN A 626 -43.52 28.89 38.51
N GLY A 627 -44.31 29.00 37.43
CA GLY A 627 -45.71 29.36 37.30
C GLY A 627 -45.81 30.80 36.75
N GLY A 628 -46.12 30.98 35.47
CA GLY A 628 -46.41 32.32 34.91
C GLY A 628 -46.26 32.45 33.40
N THR A 629 -47.27 32.00 32.65
CA THR A 629 -47.46 32.30 31.22
C THR A 629 -48.36 33.53 31.00
N ALA A 630 -48.08 34.19 29.86
CA ALA A 630 -48.97 35.01 29.02
C ALA A 630 -49.10 36.52 29.32
N HIS A 631 -48.64 37.32 28.35
CA HIS A 631 -49.45 38.39 27.79
C HIS A 631 -49.11 38.60 26.31
N VAL A 632 -50.15 38.49 25.47
CA VAL A 632 -50.21 38.86 24.06
C VAL A 632 -50.79 40.28 23.98
N THR A 633 -50.18 41.15 23.18
CA THR A 633 -50.84 42.32 22.60
C THR A 633 -50.31 42.58 21.19
N ALA A 634 -51.25 42.78 20.28
CA ALA A 634 -51.06 43.07 18.87
C ALA A 634 -50.90 44.58 18.63
N GLY A 635 -50.28 44.95 17.49
CA GLY A 635 -50.50 46.25 16.86
C GLY A 635 -49.36 46.72 15.95
N GLY A 636 -49.67 46.96 14.66
CA GLY A 636 -48.96 47.97 13.86
C GLY A 636 -48.38 47.50 12.52
N LYS A 637 -49.12 47.73 11.43
CA LYS A 637 -48.66 47.73 10.02
C LYS A 637 -47.94 49.06 9.69
N THR A 638 -46.91 49.01 8.83
CA THR A 638 -46.65 49.86 7.63
C THR A 638 -45.25 49.49 7.09
N GLU A 639 -45.09 48.83 5.93
CA GLU A 639 -45.05 49.32 4.53
C GLU A 639 -43.69 49.87 4.05
N GLN A 640 -43.31 49.45 2.83
CA GLN A 640 -42.24 49.94 1.91
C GLN A 640 -40.79 49.53 2.27
N GLY A 641 -40.02 48.79 1.46
CA GLY A 641 -40.05 48.57 0.02
C GLY A 641 -38.89 49.34 -0.61
N TYR A 642 -37.71 48.72 -0.75
CA TYR A 642 -36.70 49.11 -1.75
C TYR A 642 -35.92 47.89 -2.22
N ALA A 643 -36.21 47.51 -3.46
CA ALA A 643 -35.33 46.75 -4.31
C ALA A 643 -34.38 47.74 -5.00
N THR A 644 -33.09 47.44 -5.03
CA THR A 644 -32.19 47.93 -6.08
C THR A 644 -31.20 46.83 -6.43
N ASN A 645 -31.33 46.38 -7.68
CA ASN A 645 -30.31 45.67 -8.43
C ASN A 645 -29.00 46.48 -8.43
N TYR A 646 -27.87 45.84 -8.15
CA TYR A 646 -26.67 45.78 -9.00
C TYR A 646 -25.69 44.76 -8.42
#